data_AF-A0A921KBQ7-F1
#
_entry.id   AF-A0A921KBQ7-F1
#
_cell.length_a   1.000
_cell.length_b   1.000
_cell.length_c   1.000
_cell.angle_alpha   90.00
_cell.angle_beta   90.00
_cell.angle_gamma   90.00
#
_symmetry.space_group_name_H-M   'P 1'
#
loop_
_entity.id
_entity.type
_entity.pdbx_description
1 polymer ?
#
loop_
_entity_poly.entity_id
_entity_poly.type
_entity_poly.pdbx_seq_one_letter_code
_entity_poly.pdbx_strand_id
1 'polypeptide(L)'
;MSTAQSPQGTGLKIATTRDTPDNNSARIARAKAWLRRRRGLAISLLCAVLVILLVEIFVFNIRFWQSFSSPRALDPQSVRVTYSSGLQRSSSELFTVIDGQKSYVEVKPIDGYEFSDPIDMVHVVSTPQYTPDSSAELVGSSTENDATVTGERQWWVGVRVQVLPVGSNQWVTGEEQTYAPGVEASSYLKVDVLNNPHQRVQALRLWFQAPLGSTFAFGSLRLNDRPPFSISPLRVSLLVFVALFIICFVDPRSAFYRRRYNPRSPAQLALICVLLAPLALAAIVVPILLGGANIGPVKPTIGNYTYEQDQYARLADALIHGHPWLDLPVPDQLAQARNPYSMALRAQMLSEGVAPVFWDHVFWGGRWYVYFGLLPAVLFFVPFELLTTLFNGGQGYGLPATDAVLLTLFLLSVWCVLLVSRLIQRYFPQTSLGMALMLFFGVMTGSNLFFLLFKPDFYATPVALGVLLVFQGLWCWLSARRVVVGVRPGKRSWLARHVLPASLLLRLSPRDKLITRPWALSDGVYPPLASSKVARWHKPSRLPAACRMSSSASANSPRTSARTSAREFATYAHLATNKRQAQALWSTHPELTITYVSRPHLVWGTLLLAANIGARPHLVATALLAFVIFWPEIRRGVFFSWLQANAWKKDGGKARQLRWQSLTNDASVILTGLLTFLPFLAYNYWRFGSFTDFGNKYQLTVIDLTTYKEPLNLLAPIMYYYLLIPVKFSAHFPFLGIAATPLSSWQYEEQWSGGLLWLIPFTLLALITLVAWRQLRAKHLVGLVSGLWLLGLLLCAFDSYYAGLSLRYLADFAWTFALLAVLGALLAQAWARSLPDSPHHRFGLTKTRGLALVHSFVGLITLATFLLLLMMMFSPLRNSTLHDNASNLWFSVRALFVNGFTV
;
A
#
# COMPACT_ATOMS: atom_id res chain seq x y z
N MET A 1 -93.10 4.13 35.17
CA MET A 1 -93.34 5.35 34.36
C MET A 1 -92.19 5.47 33.38
N SER A 2 -92.33 4.79 32.24
CA SER A 2 -92.69 5.30 30.90
C SER A 2 -91.43 5.68 30.11
N THR A 3 -90.88 4.80 29.27
CA THR A 3 -91.23 4.54 27.85
C THR A 3 -91.00 5.72 26.91
N ALA A 4 -90.41 5.39 25.76
CA ALA A 4 -90.56 5.95 24.40
C ALA A 4 -89.22 6.46 23.83
N GLN A 5 -88.56 5.67 22.98
CA GLN A 5 -88.81 5.45 21.54
C GLN A 5 -88.08 6.46 20.64
N SER A 6 -87.28 5.91 19.74
CA SER A 6 -86.77 6.53 18.52
C SER A 6 -87.90 6.93 17.57
N PRO A 7 -87.62 7.76 16.55
CA PRO A 7 -87.54 7.18 15.21
C PRO A 7 -86.47 7.81 14.28
N GLN A 8 -86.36 7.15 13.13
CA GLN A 8 -85.39 7.21 12.05
C GLN A 8 -85.43 8.50 11.20
N GLY A 9 -84.36 8.76 10.42
CA GLY A 9 -84.50 9.52 9.17
C GLY A 9 -83.28 10.29 8.63
N THR A 10 -82.43 9.60 7.84
CA THR A 10 -81.76 10.07 6.60
C THR A 10 -81.14 11.48 6.49
N GLY A 11 -79.84 11.55 6.19
CA GLY A 11 -79.25 12.74 5.53
C GLY A 11 -77.71 12.78 5.53
N LEU A 12 -77.12 12.52 4.36
CA LEU A 12 -75.75 12.86 3.93
C LEU A 12 -74.61 12.88 4.98
N LYS A 13 -73.81 11.81 5.03
CA LYS A 13 -72.42 11.91 5.47
C LYS A 13 -71.59 12.54 4.35
N ILE A 14 -71.30 13.83 4.46
CA ILE A 14 -70.20 14.47 3.73
C ILE A 14 -68.91 13.78 4.18
N ALA A 15 -68.30 13.04 3.25
CA ALA A 15 -66.99 12.45 3.45
C ALA A 15 -65.96 13.58 3.57
N THR A 16 -65.51 13.86 4.80
CA THR A 16 -64.28 14.62 5.04
C THR A 16 -63.13 13.85 4.41
N THR A 17 -62.59 14.43 3.35
CA THR A 17 -61.37 13.98 2.65
C THR A 17 -60.26 13.75 3.67
N ARG A 18 -59.79 12.50 3.73
CA ARG A 18 -58.54 12.14 4.40
C ARG A 18 -57.40 12.95 3.75
N ASP A 19 -56.72 13.75 4.57
CA ASP A 19 -55.46 14.38 4.23
C ASP A 19 -54.51 13.35 3.63
N THR A 20 -54.24 13.52 2.34
CA THR A 20 -53.08 12.89 1.70
C THR A 20 -51.84 13.63 2.18
N PRO A 21 -50.73 12.94 2.53
CA PRO A 21 -49.53 13.64 2.97
C PRO A 21 -49.05 14.54 1.84
N ASP A 22 -49.07 15.84 2.10
CA ASP A 22 -48.95 16.91 1.14
C ASP A 22 -47.62 16.81 0.35
N ASN A 23 -47.70 16.26 -0.86
CA ASN A 23 -46.55 15.88 -1.70
C ASN A 23 -45.67 17.10 -2.02
N ASN A 24 -46.26 18.31 -1.97
CA ASN A 24 -45.57 19.58 -2.12
C ASN A 24 -44.67 19.92 -0.93
N SER A 25 -45.09 19.66 0.31
CA SER A 25 -44.28 19.89 1.50
C SER A 25 -43.00 19.03 1.50
N ALA A 26 -43.11 17.77 1.08
CA ALA A 26 -41.98 16.86 0.93
C ALA A 26 -41.03 17.28 -0.20
N ARG A 27 -41.57 17.79 -1.33
CA ARG A 27 -40.76 18.35 -2.44
C ARG A 27 -40.01 19.61 -2.00
N ILE A 28 -40.66 20.53 -1.29
CA ILE A 28 -40.05 21.76 -0.76
C ILE A 28 -38.98 21.42 0.28
N ALA A 29 -39.23 20.47 1.18
CA ALA A 29 -38.24 20.00 2.15
C ALA A 29 -37.01 19.39 1.46
N ARG A 30 -37.22 18.57 0.42
CA ARG A 30 -36.13 18.00 -0.39
C ARG A 30 -35.33 19.09 -1.11
N ALA A 31 -36.00 20.08 -1.69
CA ALA A 31 -35.36 21.23 -2.35
C ALA A 31 -34.57 22.10 -1.37
N LYS A 32 -35.15 22.48 -0.22
CA LYS A 32 -34.46 23.23 0.85
C LYS A 32 -33.25 22.46 1.41
N ALA A 33 -33.37 21.15 1.57
CA ALA A 33 -32.25 20.30 1.99
C ALA A 33 -31.18 20.20 0.91
N TRP A 34 -31.55 20.17 -0.37
CA TRP A 34 -30.61 20.17 -1.49
C TRP A 34 -29.86 21.50 -1.63
N LEU A 35 -30.55 22.64 -1.50
CA LEU A 35 -29.97 23.98 -1.48
C LEU A 35 -29.01 24.18 -0.30
N ARG A 36 -29.41 23.82 0.93
CA ARG A 36 -28.52 23.87 2.10
C ARG A 36 -27.25 23.03 1.90
N ARG A 37 -27.36 21.88 1.23
CA ARG A 37 -26.22 21.00 0.92
C ARG A 37 -25.26 21.61 -0.10
N ARG A 38 -25.77 22.20 -1.20
CA ARG A 38 -24.93 22.89 -2.18
C ARG A 38 -24.23 24.11 -1.57
N ARG A 39 -24.93 24.86 -0.72
CA ARG A 39 -24.33 25.96 0.03
C ARG A 39 -23.18 25.50 0.93
N GLY A 40 -23.36 24.42 1.69
CA GLY A 40 -22.30 23.87 2.54
C GLY A 40 -21.05 23.45 1.75
N LEU A 41 -21.21 22.74 0.63
CA LEU A 41 -20.08 22.36 -0.24
C LEU A 41 -19.40 23.59 -0.87
N ALA A 42 -20.18 24.57 -1.33
CA ALA A 42 -19.63 25.80 -1.90
C ALA A 42 -18.81 26.60 -0.87
N ILE A 43 -19.27 26.66 0.38
CA ILE A 43 -18.52 27.29 1.48
C ILE A 43 -17.21 26.53 1.72
N SER A 44 -17.24 25.20 1.82
CA SER A 44 -16.00 24.41 2.02
C SER A 44 -15.00 24.60 0.88
N LEU A 45 -15.47 24.67 -0.37
CA LEU A 45 -14.62 24.94 -1.53
C LEU A 45 -14.05 26.37 -1.51
N LEU A 46 -14.87 27.37 -1.16
CA LEU A 46 -14.41 28.76 -1.03
C LEU A 46 -13.35 28.90 0.08
N CYS A 47 -13.59 28.29 1.24
CA CYS A 47 -12.61 28.24 2.32
C CYS A 47 -11.32 27.55 1.87
N ALA A 48 -11.41 26.43 1.15
CA ALA A 48 -10.24 25.74 0.61
C ALA A 48 -9.44 26.65 -0.34
N VAL A 49 -10.09 27.32 -1.29
CA VAL A 49 -9.42 28.27 -2.19
C VAL A 49 -8.73 29.39 -1.40
N LEU A 50 -9.40 29.96 -0.40
CA LEU A 50 -8.81 31.00 0.45
C LEU A 50 -7.57 30.49 1.20
N VAL A 51 -7.64 29.31 1.82
CA VAL A 51 -6.48 28.71 2.52
C VAL A 51 -5.33 28.45 1.54
N ILE A 52 -5.61 27.92 0.35
CA ILE A 52 -4.59 27.66 -0.67
C ILE A 52 -3.91 28.96 -1.09
N LEU A 53 -4.69 30.02 -1.34
CA LEU A 53 -4.14 31.34 -1.68
C LEU A 53 -3.28 31.89 -0.54
N LEU A 54 -3.73 31.81 0.71
CA LEU A 54 -2.96 32.28 1.86
C LEU A 54 -1.64 31.51 2.01
N VAL A 55 -1.66 30.18 1.87
CA VAL A 55 -0.45 29.35 1.98
C VAL A 55 0.51 29.64 0.82
N GLU A 56 0.02 29.73 -0.42
CA GLU A 56 0.88 29.99 -1.59
C GLU A 56 1.46 31.41 -1.56
N ILE A 57 0.66 32.43 -1.19
CA ILE A 57 1.10 33.83 -1.18
C ILE A 57 2.03 34.12 -0.01
N PHE A 58 1.78 33.58 1.19
CA PHE A 58 2.51 33.97 2.39
C PHE A 58 3.53 32.92 2.86
N VAL A 59 3.17 31.64 2.88
CA VAL A 59 4.05 30.59 3.42
C VAL A 59 5.13 30.21 2.41
N PHE A 60 4.74 29.86 1.18
CA PHE A 60 5.70 29.44 0.15
C PHE A 60 6.51 30.59 -0.48
N ASN A 61 6.12 31.83 -0.21
CA ASN A 61 6.84 33.04 -0.64
C ASN A 61 7.39 33.82 0.57
N ILE A 62 7.59 33.19 1.73
CA ILE A 62 8.06 33.92 2.92
C ILE A 62 9.44 34.55 2.71
N ARG A 63 10.34 33.92 1.93
CA ARG A 63 11.63 34.53 1.55
C ARG A 63 11.49 35.82 0.73
N PHE A 64 10.50 35.89 -0.17
CA PHE A 64 10.19 37.13 -0.89
C PHE A 64 9.77 38.23 0.08
N TRP A 65 8.88 37.92 1.03
CA TRP A 65 8.43 38.89 2.05
C TRP A 65 9.57 39.31 3.00
N GLN A 66 10.43 38.38 3.42
CA GLN A 66 11.61 38.67 4.25
C GLN A 66 12.63 39.54 3.51
N SER A 67 12.74 39.45 2.19
CA SER A 67 13.66 40.30 1.41
C SER A 67 13.31 41.79 1.42
N PHE A 68 12.10 42.17 1.87
CA PHE A 68 11.73 43.57 2.06
C PHE A 68 12.33 44.19 3.32
N SER A 69 12.68 43.38 4.34
CA SER A 69 13.46 43.86 5.49
C SER A 69 14.96 43.93 5.20
N SER A 70 15.44 43.29 4.14
CA SER A 70 16.85 43.33 3.74
C SER A 70 17.22 44.63 3.02
N PRO A 71 18.49 45.08 3.13
CA PRO A 71 19.01 46.23 2.39
C PRO A 71 18.86 46.08 0.86
N ARG A 72 18.99 47.19 0.12
CA ARG A 72 18.85 47.16 -1.34
C ARG A 72 19.99 46.36 -1.99
N ALA A 73 19.71 45.80 -3.16
CA ALA A 73 20.69 45.11 -3.97
C ALA A 73 21.89 46.03 -4.27
N LEU A 74 23.10 45.51 -4.13
CA LEU A 74 24.32 46.25 -4.46
C LEU A 74 24.56 46.22 -5.97
N ASP A 75 25.21 47.26 -6.49
CA ASP A 75 25.68 47.29 -7.88
C ASP A 75 26.72 46.18 -8.08
N PRO A 76 26.55 45.28 -9.07
CA PRO A 76 27.56 44.27 -9.39
C PRO A 76 28.95 44.86 -9.64
N GLN A 77 29.04 46.12 -10.07
CA GLN A 77 30.31 46.81 -10.28
C GLN A 77 31.00 47.26 -8.99
N SER A 78 30.34 47.23 -7.82
CA SER A 78 30.95 47.65 -6.55
C SER A 78 31.69 46.51 -5.82
N VAL A 79 31.77 45.33 -6.42
CA VAL A 79 32.24 44.09 -5.78
C VAL A 79 33.34 43.43 -6.62
N ARG A 80 34.43 43.04 -5.96
CA ARG A 80 35.51 42.22 -6.53
C ARG A 80 35.30 40.75 -6.14
N VAL A 81 35.16 39.90 -7.15
CA VAL A 81 35.06 38.44 -6.99
C VAL A 81 36.39 37.79 -7.36
N THR A 82 36.98 37.05 -6.44
CA THR A 82 38.25 36.33 -6.61
C THR A 82 38.05 34.83 -6.43
N TYR A 83 38.59 34.04 -7.36
CA TYR A 83 38.54 32.59 -7.33
C TYR A 83 39.77 32.04 -6.62
N SER A 84 39.58 31.08 -5.72
CA SER A 84 40.68 30.42 -5.03
C SER A 84 41.46 29.47 -5.94
N SER A 85 42.67 29.09 -5.51
CA SER A 85 43.51 28.13 -6.23
C SER A 85 42.95 26.71 -6.28
N GLY A 86 41.89 26.39 -5.53
CA GLY A 86 41.24 25.08 -5.55
C GLY A 86 40.13 24.95 -6.60
N LEU A 87 39.86 26.02 -7.35
CA LEU A 87 38.91 26.04 -8.46
C LEU A 87 39.62 26.34 -9.78
N GLN A 88 39.49 25.45 -10.75
CA GLN A 88 40.00 25.66 -12.10
C GLN A 88 38.84 26.02 -13.04
N ARG A 89 38.94 27.17 -13.71
CA ARG A 89 37.94 27.63 -14.67
C ARG A 89 38.19 26.98 -16.02
N SER A 90 37.23 26.19 -16.51
CA SER A 90 37.31 25.47 -17.80
C SER A 90 36.60 26.21 -18.93
N SER A 91 35.54 26.97 -18.62
CA SER A 91 34.83 27.85 -19.57
C SER A 91 34.28 29.10 -18.85
N SER A 92 33.52 29.96 -19.53
CA SER A 92 32.96 31.18 -18.93
C SER A 92 32.13 30.92 -17.67
N GLU A 93 31.45 29.77 -17.56
CA GLU A 93 30.64 29.42 -16.39
C GLU A 93 30.97 28.05 -15.78
N LEU A 94 31.92 27.29 -16.32
CA LEU A 94 32.23 25.94 -15.81
C LEU A 94 33.49 25.93 -14.93
N PHE A 95 33.36 25.43 -13.71
CA PHE A 95 34.45 25.28 -12.75
C PHE A 95 34.68 23.82 -12.39
N THR A 96 35.95 23.45 -12.24
CA THR A 96 36.41 22.12 -11.80
C THR A 96 37.05 22.24 -10.42
N VAL A 97 36.68 21.33 -9.49
CA VAL A 97 37.29 21.27 -8.15
C VAL A 97 38.63 20.55 -8.21
N ILE A 98 39.72 21.25 -7.96
CA ILE A 98 41.10 20.70 -7.97
C ILE A 98 41.72 20.61 -6.57
N ASP A 99 41.15 21.31 -5.57
CA ASP A 99 41.48 21.15 -4.15
C ASP A 99 40.24 21.46 -3.32
N GLY A 100 39.65 20.44 -2.70
CA GLY A 100 38.44 20.57 -1.89
C GLY A 100 38.61 21.39 -0.61
N GLN A 101 39.83 21.59 -0.10
CA GLN A 101 40.07 22.47 1.05
C GLN A 101 40.11 23.95 0.64
N LYS A 102 40.40 24.22 -0.64
CA LYS A 102 40.51 25.55 -1.20
C LYS A 102 39.48 25.80 -2.30
N SER A 103 38.30 25.17 -2.27
CA SER A 103 37.24 25.32 -3.28
C SER A 103 36.26 26.46 -2.93
N TYR A 104 36.71 27.73 -2.98
CA TYR A 104 35.83 28.86 -2.63
C TYR A 104 35.94 30.06 -3.56
N VAL A 105 34.85 30.82 -3.64
CA VAL A 105 34.79 32.12 -4.29
C VAL A 105 34.74 33.19 -3.22
N GLU A 106 35.73 34.09 -3.19
CA GLU A 106 35.82 35.18 -2.23
C GLU A 106 35.30 36.48 -2.85
N VAL A 107 34.54 37.23 -2.06
CA VAL A 107 33.78 38.42 -2.47
C VAL A 107 34.16 39.56 -1.53
N LYS A 108 34.74 40.62 -2.08
CA LYS A 108 35.19 41.83 -1.36
C LYS A 108 34.63 43.09 -2.01
N PRO A 109 34.48 44.20 -1.27
CA PRO A 109 34.25 45.49 -1.91
C PRO A 109 35.48 45.90 -2.74
N ILE A 110 35.30 46.77 -3.73
CA ILE A 110 36.43 47.35 -4.48
C ILE A 110 37.26 48.26 -3.56
N ASP A 111 38.56 48.38 -3.86
CA ASP A 111 39.50 49.19 -3.09
C ASP A 111 38.95 50.62 -2.87
N GLY A 112 38.81 51.02 -1.59
CA GLY A 112 38.22 52.31 -1.19
C GLY A 112 36.73 52.26 -0.80
N TYR A 113 36.07 51.11 -0.92
CA TYR A 113 34.68 50.90 -0.52
C TYR A 113 34.58 49.88 0.63
N GLU A 114 33.58 50.06 1.50
CA GLU A 114 33.17 49.07 2.51
C GLU A 114 31.70 48.68 2.28
N PHE A 115 31.32 47.48 2.71
CA PHE A 115 29.91 47.10 2.75
C PHE A 115 29.20 47.92 3.84
N SER A 116 28.57 49.03 3.43
CA SER A 116 27.87 49.95 4.34
C SER A 116 26.64 49.31 4.99
N ASP A 117 25.98 48.43 4.24
CA ASP A 117 24.80 47.69 4.67
C ASP A 117 25.14 46.21 4.89
N PRO A 118 24.41 45.54 5.78
CA PRO A 118 24.52 44.09 5.94
C PRO A 118 24.19 43.34 4.65
N ILE A 119 24.81 42.17 4.48
CA ILE A 119 24.54 41.29 3.35
C ILE A 119 23.75 40.10 3.87
N ASP A 120 22.47 40.04 3.50
CA ASP A 120 21.54 39.03 3.97
C ASP A 120 21.37 37.89 2.95
N MET A 121 21.56 38.20 1.66
CA MET A 121 21.31 37.27 0.56
C MET A 121 22.39 37.38 -0.52
N VAL A 122 22.77 36.23 -1.07
CA VAL A 122 23.67 36.11 -2.23
C VAL A 122 22.92 35.39 -3.34
N HIS A 123 22.75 36.04 -4.49
CA HIS A 123 22.15 35.45 -5.68
C HIS A 123 23.24 35.05 -6.67
N VAL A 124 23.31 33.75 -6.99
CA VAL A 124 24.20 33.19 -8.00
C VAL A 124 23.51 33.22 -9.36
N VAL A 125 24.04 34.00 -10.31
CA VAL A 125 23.49 34.11 -11.65
C VAL A 125 24.29 33.23 -12.59
N SER A 126 23.67 32.17 -13.12
CA SER A 126 24.24 31.28 -14.15
C SER A 126 23.27 31.15 -15.32
N THR A 127 23.78 30.88 -16.53
CA THR A 127 22.88 30.59 -17.65
C THR A 127 22.17 29.24 -17.45
N PRO A 128 20.83 29.15 -17.69
CA PRO A 128 20.05 27.92 -17.47
C PRO A 128 20.38 26.76 -18.43
N GLN A 129 21.30 26.95 -19.39
CA GLN A 129 21.57 26.00 -20.47
C GLN A 129 22.43 24.81 -20.05
N TYR A 130 22.96 24.78 -18.82
CA TYR A 130 23.77 23.66 -18.36
C TYR A 130 22.90 22.53 -17.79
N THR A 131 22.18 21.86 -18.68
CA THR A 131 21.60 20.53 -18.44
C THR A 131 22.46 19.51 -19.19
N PRO A 132 23.26 18.66 -18.52
CA PRO A 132 23.85 17.51 -19.19
C PRO A 132 22.78 16.74 -19.96
N ASP A 133 23.00 16.52 -21.25
CA ASP A 133 22.04 15.83 -22.10
C ASP A 133 21.53 14.57 -21.41
N SER A 134 20.21 14.41 -21.36
CA SER A 134 19.50 13.23 -20.88
C SER A 134 19.71 12.00 -21.77
N SER A 135 20.82 11.93 -22.51
CA SER A 135 21.17 10.87 -23.46
C SER A 135 22.51 10.20 -23.16
N ALA A 136 23.17 10.52 -22.04
CA ALA A 136 24.18 9.62 -21.49
C ALA A 136 23.42 8.53 -20.70
N GLU A 137 23.37 7.33 -21.28
CA GLU A 137 22.84 6.07 -20.73
C GLU A 137 22.67 6.07 -19.20
N LEU A 138 21.47 6.41 -18.73
CA LEU A 138 21.00 6.07 -17.38
C LEU A 138 20.45 4.63 -17.42
N VAL A 139 21.32 3.69 -17.80
CA VAL A 139 21.15 2.28 -17.52
C VAL A 139 22.29 1.90 -16.59
N GLY A 140 21.98 1.87 -15.30
CA GLY A 140 22.85 1.24 -14.29
C GLY A 140 23.49 2.20 -13.29
N SER A 141 23.49 1.72 -12.05
CA SER A 141 24.41 2.07 -10.97
C SER A 141 24.42 3.51 -10.43
N SER A 142 23.59 3.75 -9.42
CA SER A 142 24.11 4.35 -8.19
C SER A 142 24.44 3.22 -7.21
N THR A 143 25.67 2.70 -7.27
CA THR A 143 26.19 1.79 -6.24
C THR A 143 27.06 2.54 -5.25
N GLU A 144 26.94 2.08 -4.01
CA GLU A 144 27.80 2.32 -2.87
C GLU A 144 29.31 2.34 -3.25
N ASN A 145 30.01 3.33 -2.69
CA ASN A 145 31.47 3.47 -2.56
C ASN A 145 32.30 4.10 -3.71
N ASP A 146 31.70 4.63 -4.77
CA ASP A 146 32.48 5.43 -5.75
C ASP A 146 32.70 6.87 -5.26
N ALA A 147 33.63 7.02 -4.32
CA ALA A 147 34.28 8.29 -4.02
C ALA A 147 35.63 8.45 -4.75
N THR A 148 35.92 7.63 -5.76
CA THR A 148 37.23 7.65 -6.43
C THR A 148 37.13 7.64 -7.96
N VAL A 149 37.37 8.82 -8.52
CA VAL A 149 38.07 9.04 -9.81
C VAL A 149 37.28 8.68 -11.07
N THR A 150 36.17 9.38 -11.31
CA THR A 150 35.81 9.84 -12.67
C THR A 150 35.30 11.27 -12.55
N GLY A 151 35.64 12.14 -13.50
CA GLY A 151 35.26 13.57 -13.49
C GLY A 151 33.76 13.77 -13.73
N GLU A 152 32.93 13.36 -12.77
CA GLU A 152 31.48 13.45 -12.85
C GLU A 152 31.04 14.92 -12.86
N ARG A 153 30.22 15.27 -13.85
CA ARG A 153 29.57 16.58 -13.93
C ARG A 153 28.45 16.63 -12.91
N GLN A 154 28.59 17.49 -11.90
CA GLN A 154 27.57 17.63 -10.86
C GLN A 154 26.53 18.68 -11.26
N TRP A 155 25.26 18.28 -11.20
CA TRP A 155 24.10 19.12 -11.49
C TRP A 155 23.71 20.04 -10.33
N TRP A 156 24.31 19.82 -9.17
CA TRP A 156 24.12 20.58 -7.94
C TRP A 156 25.42 20.56 -7.15
N VAL A 157 25.59 21.51 -6.23
CA VAL A 157 26.75 21.56 -5.33
C VAL A 157 26.32 22.09 -3.96
N GLY A 158 26.88 21.50 -2.89
CA GLY A 158 26.74 22.03 -1.54
C GLY A 158 27.50 23.35 -1.43
N VAL A 159 26.88 24.40 -0.88
CA VAL A 159 27.51 25.72 -0.73
C VAL A 159 27.37 26.17 0.71
N ARG A 160 28.50 26.46 1.35
CA ARG A 160 28.55 27.12 2.65
C ARG A 160 28.96 28.57 2.47
N VAL A 161 28.11 29.49 2.91
CA VAL A 161 28.45 30.91 2.92
C VAL A 161 29.21 31.21 4.20
N GLN A 162 30.44 31.69 4.07
CA GLN A 162 31.26 32.18 5.17
C GLN A 162 31.34 33.69 5.10
N VAL A 163 31.37 34.34 6.25
CA VAL A 163 31.53 35.79 6.36
C VAL A 163 32.75 36.13 7.19
N LEU A 164 33.37 37.26 6.89
CA LEU A 164 34.37 37.90 7.74
C LEU A 164 33.74 39.15 8.36
N PRO A 165 33.34 39.12 9.65
CA PRO A 165 32.70 40.28 10.29
C PRO A 165 33.62 41.50 10.39
N VAL A 166 33.06 42.71 10.36
CA VAL A 166 33.81 43.94 10.64
C VAL A 166 34.41 43.88 12.05
N GLY A 167 35.72 44.09 12.17
CA GLY A 167 36.47 44.04 13.43
C GLY A 167 36.90 42.64 13.88
N SER A 168 36.64 41.59 13.10
CA SER A 168 37.12 40.22 13.36
C SER A 168 38.12 39.78 12.29
N ASN A 169 39.10 38.97 12.69
CA ASN A 169 40.03 38.27 11.78
C ASN A 169 39.64 36.80 11.55
N GLN A 170 38.52 36.34 12.12
CA GLN A 170 38.04 34.97 11.99
C GLN A 170 36.82 34.89 11.08
N TRP A 171 36.86 33.94 10.15
CA TRP A 171 35.74 33.59 9.29
C TRP A 171 34.67 32.83 10.09
N VAL A 172 33.42 33.28 9.99
CA VAL A 172 32.26 32.58 10.55
C VAL A 172 31.58 31.83 9.41
N THR A 173 31.34 30.52 9.61
CA THR A 173 30.73 29.65 8.61
C THR A 173 29.24 29.51 8.89
N GLY A 174 28.41 29.78 7.87
CA GLY A 174 26.97 29.54 7.92
C GLY A 174 26.61 28.08 7.65
N GLU A 175 25.30 27.81 7.64
CA GLU A 175 24.77 26.48 7.33
C GLU A 175 25.02 26.10 5.86
N GLU A 176 25.11 24.79 5.61
CA GLU A 176 25.22 24.24 4.27
C GLU A 176 23.89 24.40 3.52
N GLN A 177 23.97 25.03 2.35
CA GLN A 177 22.87 25.19 1.41
C GLN A 177 23.20 24.43 0.13
N THR A 178 22.23 24.29 -0.77
CA THR A 178 22.46 23.60 -2.05
C THR A 178 22.13 24.53 -3.19
N TYR A 179 23.04 24.60 -4.15
CA TYR A 179 22.90 25.36 -5.37
C TYR A 179 22.80 24.41 -6.56
N ALA A 180 21.73 24.55 -7.35
CA ALA A 180 21.49 23.80 -8.58
C ALA A 180 21.18 24.80 -9.71
N PRO A 181 22.08 24.96 -10.72
CA PRO A 181 21.96 25.99 -11.76
C PRO A 181 20.62 25.99 -12.53
N GLY A 182 20.00 24.82 -12.70
CA GLY A 182 18.70 24.67 -13.36
C GLY A 182 17.48 24.99 -12.49
N VAL A 183 17.67 25.36 -11.22
CA VAL A 183 16.61 25.57 -10.24
C VAL A 183 16.76 26.96 -9.62
N GLU A 184 16.00 27.93 -10.14
CA GLU A 184 16.11 29.34 -9.76
C GLU A 184 15.96 29.57 -8.24
N ALA A 185 15.04 28.89 -7.55
CA ALA A 185 14.90 29.07 -6.09
C ALA A 185 16.16 28.67 -5.30
N SER A 186 17.04 27.85 -5.87
CA SER A 186 18.30 27.41 -5.25
C SER A 186 19.47 28.36 -5.51
N SER A 187 19.33 29.33 -6.42
CA SER A 187 20.37 30.33 -6.68
C SER A 187 20.43 31.44 -5.62
N TYR A 188 19.39 31.55 -4.79
CA TYR A 188 19.29 32.51 -3.69
C TYR A 188 19.77 31.88 -2.38
N LEU A 189 21.03 32.15 -2.03
CA LEU A 189 21.71 31.66 -0.84
C LEU A 189 21.58 32.68 0.29
N LYS A 190 21.12 32.24 1.46
CA LYS A 190 21.00 33.08 2.64
C LYS A 190 22.33 33.21 3.35
N VAL A 191 22.66 34.40 3.81
CA VAL A 191 23.84 34.64 4.65
C VAL A 191 23.43 34.47 6.10
N ASP A 192 23.23 33.22 6.52
CA ASP A 192 22.89 32.87 7.91
C ASP A 192 24.16 32.65 8.72
N VAL A 193 24.53 33.68 9.46
CA VAL A 193 25.67 33.67 10.38
C VAL A 193 25.12 33.44 11.77
N LEU A 194 25.40 32.26 12.34
CA LEU A 194 24.98 31.88 13.69
C LEU A 194 25.28 33.04 14.67
N ASN A 195 24.22 33.57 15.29
CA ASN A 195 24.19 34.58 16.37
C ASN A 195 24.04 36.07 16.00
N ASN A 196 24.10 36.51 14.73
CA ASN A 196 23.83 37.93 14.40
C ASN A 196 23.38 38.16 12.95
N PRO A 197 22.10 37.90 12.61
CA PRO A 197 21.55 38.28 11.32
C PRO A 197 21.65 39.80 11.19
N HIS A 198 22.16 40.30 10.06
CA HIS A 198 22.46 41.70 9.78
C HIS A 198 23.79 42.25 10.34
N GLN A 199 24.75 41.41 10.72
CA GLN A 199 26.10 41.89 11.02
C GLN A 199 26.78 42.43 9.75
N ARG A 200 27.44 43.59 9.85
CA ARG A 200 28.28 44.11 8.78
C ARG A 200 29.50 43.21 8.56
N VAL A 201 29.85 42.99 7.30
CA VAL A 201 30.92 42.09 6.89
C VAL A 201 31.98 42.86 6.08
N GLN A 202 33.23 42.41 6.14
CA GLN A 202 34.34 42.92 5.34
C GLN A 202 34.48 42.12 4.03
N ALA A 203 34.18 40.83 4.08
CA ALA A 203 34.28 39.91 2.97
C ALA A 203 33.34 38.72 3.15
N LEU A 204 32.99 38.06 2.04
CA LEU A 204 32.25 36.79 2.03
C LEU A 204 33.02 35.72 1.24
N ARG A 205 32.80 34.46 1.57
CA ARG A 205 33.27 33.31 0.81
C ARG A 205 32.13 32.35 0.56
N LEU A 206 31.96 31.92 -0.69
CA LEU A 206 31.11 30.79 -1.04
C LEU A 206 32.02 29.57 -1.16
N TRP A 207 31.97 28.68 -0.18
CA TRP A 207 32.75 27.44 -0.18
C TRP A 207 31.92 26.31 -0.80
N PHE A 208 32.46 25.66 -1.82
CA PHE A 208 31.79 24.61 -2.60
C PHE A 208 32.23 23.24 -2.12
N GLN A 209 31.25 22.43 -1.70
CA GLN A 209 31.40 21.06 -1.24
C GLN A 209 31.15 20.10 -2.40
N ALA A 210 32.21 19.64 -3.05
CA ALA A 210 32.12 18.61 -4.08
C ALA A 210 33.39 17.76 -4.14
N PRO A 211 33.32 16.51 -4.65
CA PRO A 211 34.49 15.64 -4.81
C PRO A 211 35.55 16.25 -5.73
N LEU A 212 36.81 15.82 -5.55
CA LEU A 212 37.90 16.22 -6.44
C LEU A 212 37.62 15.80 -7.89
N GLY A 213 37.83 16.70 -8.85
CA GLY A 213 37.56 16.47 -10.27
C GLY A 213 36.11 16.72 -10.69
N SER A 214 35.20 17.00 -9.76
CA SER A 214 33.82 17.38 -10.08
C SER A 214 33.76 18.72 -10.81
N THR A 215 32.78 18.86 -11.70
CA THR A 215 32.53 20.12 -12.42
C THR A 215 31.13 20.65 -12.16
N PHE A 216 30.98 21.97 -12.00
CA PHE A 216 29.70 22.64 -11.77
C PHE A 216 29.64 24.01 -12.45
N ALA A 217 28.42 24.48 -12.74
CA ALA A 217 28.19 25.75 -13.41
C ALA A 217 28.02 26.92 -12.43
N PHE A 218 28.82 27.97 -12.57
CA PHE A 218 28.82 29.18 -11.76
C PHE A 218 29.14 30.39 -12.66
N GLY A 219 28.22 31.34 -12.77
CA GLY A 219 28.39 32.53 -13.63
C GLY A 219 28.92 33.74 -12.87
N SER A 220 27.99 34.51 -12.29
CA SER A 220 28.27 35.75 -11.54
C SER A 220 27.48 35.81 -10.24
N LEU A 221 27.76 36.80 -9.40
CA LEU A 221 27.11 37.00 -8.11
C LEU A 221 26.42 38.36 -8.04
N ARG A 222 25.28 38.41 -7.36
CA ARG A 222 24.59 39.64 -6.95
C ARG A 222 24.33 39.59 -5.45
N LEU A 223 24.55 40.70 -4.76
CA LEU A 223 24.37 40.79 -3.31
C LEU A 223 23.06 41.52 -2.99
N ASN A 224 22.32 41.01 -2.01
CA ASN A 224 21.00 41.51 -1.59
C ASN A 224 19.97 41.58 -2.73
N ASP A 225 20.16 40.78 -3.79
CA ASP A 225 19.16 40.62 -4.85
C ASP A 225 17.93 39.89 -4.28
N ARG A 226 16.75 40.29 -4.72
CA ARG A 226 15.49 39.80 -4.13
C ARG A 226 15.01 38.55 -4.85
N PRO A 227 14.69 37.46 -4.12
CA PRO A 227 14.08 36.29 -4.74
C PRO A 227 12.76 36.69 -5.39
N PRO A 228 12.40 36.15 -6.56
CA PRO A 228 11.15 36.51 -7.23
C PRO A 228 9.95 35.94 -6.47
N PHE A 229 8.85 36.69 -6.49
CA PHE A 229 7.55 36.16 -6.09
C PHE A 229 7.11 35.11 -7.12
N SER A 230 6.88 33.87 -6.69
CA SER A 230 6.56 32.76 -7.58
C SER A 230 5.35 31.97 -7.09
N ILE A 231 4.38 31.78 -7.98
CA ILE A 231 3.28 30.84 -7.79
C ILE A 231 3.58 29.60 -8.60
N SER A 232 3.69 28.45 -7.92
CA SER A 232 3.96 27.18 -8.58
C SER A 232 2.65 26.47 -8.90
N PRO A 233 2.32 26.24 -10.19
CA PRO A 233 1.13 25.45 -10.56
C PRO A 233 1.14 24.06 -9.94
N LEU A 234 2.34 23.46 -9.78
CA LEU A 234 2.51 22.16 -9.15
C LEU A 234 2.16 22.20 -7.64
N ARG A 235 2.66 23.19 -6.88
CA ARG A 235 2.28 23.35 -5.46
C ARG A 235 0.78 23.57 -5.30
N VAL A 236 0.21 24.49 -6.08
CA VAL A 236 -1.23 24.77 -6.04
C VAL A 236 -2.02 23.49 -6.35
N SER A 237 -1.60 22.70 -7.33
CA SER A 237 -2.23 21.41 -7.66
C SER A 237 -2.15 20.41 -6.50
N LEU A 238 -1.01 20.31 -5.81
CA LEU A 238 -0.84 19.46 -4.62
C LEU A 238 -1.74 19.92 -3.46
N LEU A 239 -1.81 21.23 -3.20
CA LEU A 239 -2.68 21.79 -2.17
C LEU A 239 -4.17 21.58 -2.51
N VAL A 240 -4.56 21.74 -3.77
CA VAL A 240 -5.91 21.42 -4.26
C VAL A 240 -6.23 19.94 -4.05
N PHE A 241 -5.29 19.04 -4.34
CA PHE A 241 -5.47 17.60 -4.09
C PHE A 241 -5.73 17.33 -2.60
N VAL A 242 -4.92 17.89 -1.70
CA VAL A 242 -5.11 17.75 -0.24
C VAL A 242 -6.47 18.31 0.20
N ALA A 243 -6.85 19.49 -0.29
CA ALA A 243 -8.14 20.11 0.04
C ALA A 243 -9.32 19.26 -0.46
N LEU A 244 -9.26 18.75 -1.69
CA LEU A 244 -10.28 17.86 -2.24
C LEU A 244 -10.36 16.56 -1.45
N PHE A 245 -9.23 16.00 -1.02
CA PHE A 245 -9.20 14.83 -0.15
C PHE A 245 -9.93 15.11 1.18
N ILE A 246 -9.63 16.24 1.84
CA ILE A 246 -10.29 16.64 3.08
C ILE A 246 -11.81 16.80 2.88
N ILE A 247 -12.23 17.49 1.82
CA ILE A 247 -13.66 17.68 1.52
C ILE A 247 -14.37 16.36 1.20
N CYS A 248 -13.69 15.43 0.53
CA CYS A 248 -14.30 14.16 0.10
C CYS A 248 -14.30 13.09 1.19
N PHE A 249 -13.26 13.03 2.02
CA PHE A 249 -12.97 11.91 2.92
C PHE A 249 -12.75 12.30 4.40
N VAL A 250 -12.58 13.57 4.72
CA VAL A 250 -12.55 14.01 6.13
C VAL A 250 -13.87 14.66 6.52
N ASP A 251 -14.53 15.41 5.62
CA ASP A 251 -15.85 15.99 5.89
C ASP A 251 -16.95 14.90 5.93
N PRO A 252 -17.58 14.68 7.10
CA PRO A 252 -18.66 13.69 7.23
C PRO A 252 -19.91 14.05 6.43
N ARG A 253 -20.03 15.30 5.96
CA ARG A 253 -21.10 15.77 5.08
C ARG A 253 -20.86 15.45 3.61
N SER A 254 -19.74 14.80 3.27
CA SER A 254 -19.42 14.36 1.92
C SER A 254 -20.50 13.43 1.33
N ALA A 255 -20.66 13.48 0.01
CA ALA A 255 -21.57 12.60 -0.72
C ALA A 255 -21.13 11.12 -0.65
N PHE A 256 -19.83 10.85 -0.47
CA PHE A 256 -19.29 9.50 -0.39
C PHE A 256 -19.75 8.75 0.86
N TYR A 257 -19.89 9.43 2.01
CA TYR A 257 -20.37 8.81 3.25
C TYR A 257 -21.87 8.52 3.25
N ARG A 258 -22.64 9.21 2.40
CA ARG A 258 -24.09 9.02 2.26
C ARG A 258 -24.45 7.81 1.40
N ARG A 259 -23.60 7.46 0.43
CA ARG A 259 -23.81 6.32 -0.46
C ARG A 259 -23.25 5.06 0.20
N ARG A 260 -24.00 3.95 0.13
CA ARG A 260 -23.47 2.64 0.54
C ARG A 260 -22.55 2.09 -0.53
N TYR A 261 -21.48 1.44 -0.09
CA TYR A 261 -20.61 0.72 -1.01
C TYR A 261 -21.38 -0.45 -1.64
N ASN A 262 -21.38 -0.51 -2.96
CA ASN A 262 -22.03 -1.56 -3.74
C ASN A 262 -21.10 -1.99 -4.89
N PRO A 263 -20.45 -3.16 -4.78
CA PRO A 263 -19.53 -3.69 -5.81
C PRO A 263 -20.21 -4.00 -7.14
N ARG A 264 -21.55 -4.00 -7.21
CA ARG A 264 -22.32 -4.25 -8.44
C ARG A 264 -22.75 -2.97 -9.14
N SER A 265 -22.45 -1.81 -8.58
CA SER A 265 -22.82 -0.53 -9.18
C SER A 265 -21.80 -0.16 -10.27
N PRO A 266 -22.21 0.01 -11.54
CA PRO A 266 -21.28 0.35 -12.62
C PRO A 266 -20.59 1.69 -12.38
N ALA A 267 -21.29 2.67 -11.80
CA ALA A 267 -20.70 3.97 -11.47
C ALA A 267 -19.61 3.88 -10.38
N GLN A 268 -19.80 3.01 -9.37
CA GLN A 268 -18.77 2.81 -8.34
C GLN A 268 -17.59 2.00 -8.87
N LEU A 269 -17.84 1.03 -9.74
CA LEU A 269 -16.79 0.27 -10.42
C LEU A 269 -15.97 1.19 -11.34
N ALA A 270 -16.62 2.03 -12.15
CA ALA A 270 -15.93 3.01 -12.99
C ALA A 270 -15.05 3.95 -12.17
N LEU A 271 -15.54 4.45 -11.02
CA LEU A 271 -14.74 5.25 -10.10
C LEU A 271 -13.50 4.49 -9.59
N ILE A 272 -13.66 3.23 -9.19
CA ILE A 272 -12.54 2.39 -8.75
C ILE A 272 -11.55 2.17 -9.89
N CYS A 273 -12.01 1.89 -11.10
CA CYS A 273 -11.14 1.74 -12.27
C CYS A 273 -10.35 3.02 -12.56
N VAL A 274 -10.98 4.20 -12.47
CA VAL A 274 -10.30 5.50 -12.62
C VAL A 274 -9.22 5.68 -11.54
N LEU A 275 -9.49 5.27 -10.30
CA LEU A 275 -8.49 5.35 -9.22
C LEU A 275 -7.32 4.37 -9.40
N LEU A 276 -7.54 3.24 -10.08
CA LEU A 276 -6.49 2.27 -10.41
C LEU A 276 -5.79 2.55 -11.74
N ALA A 277 -6.35 3.42 -12.58
CA ALA A 277 -5.84 3.72 -13.91
C ALA A 277 -4.39 4.25 -13.93
N PRO A 278 -3.92 5.10 -12.99
CA PRO A 278 -2.53 5.54 -12.99
C PRO A 278 -1.53 4.38 -12.85
N LEU A 279 -1.80 3.40 -11.99
CA LEU A 279 -0.95 2.21 -11.84
C LEU A 279 -1.04 1.30 -13.07
N ALA A 280 -2.23 1.14 -13.64
CA ALA A 280 -2.42 0.39 -14.88
C ALA A 280 -1.64 1.03 -16.05
N LEU A 281 -1.70 2.37 -16.14
CA LEU A 281 -1.02 3.13 -17.16
C LEU A 281 0.50 3.07 -16.96
N ALA A 282 0.99 3.20 -15.72
CA ALA A 282 2.42 3.06 -15.42
C ALA A 282 2.94 1.67 -15.83
N ALA A 283 2.20 0.60 -15.54
CA ALA A 283 2.55 -0.76 -15.94
C ALA A 283 2.56 -1.01 -17.46
N ILE A 284 2.03 -0.09 -18.27
CA ILE A 284 2.01 -0.17 -19.74
C ILE A 284 3.02 0.82 -20.34
N VAL A 285 2.99 2.07 -19.89
CA VAL A 285 3.75 3.18 -20.47
C VAL A 285 5.24 3.08 -20.14
N VAL A 286 5.60 2.73 -18.90
CA VAL A 286 7.02 2.59 -18.51
C VAL A 286 7.75 1.57 -19.40
N PRO A 287 7.22 0.35 -19.63
CA PRO A 287 7.82 -0.59 -20.57
C PRO A 287 7.97 -0.03 -22.00
N ILE A 288 6.95 0.68 -22.50
CA ILE A 288 6.96 1.26 -23.85
C ILE A 288 8.04 2.34 -23.98
N LEU A 289 8.20 3.18 -22.95
CA LEU A 289 9.17 4.28 -22.95
C LEU A 289 10.61 3.80 -22.78
N LEU A 290 10.82 2.75 -21.99
CA LEU A 290 12.17 2.24 -21.71
C LEU A 290 12.67 1.29 -22.80
N GLY A 291 11.78 0.68 -23.59
CA GLY A 291 12.13 -0.33 -24.59
C GLY A 291 12.60 -1.64 -23.95
N GLY A 292 12.23 -2.79 -24.51
CA GLY A 292 12.77 -4.06 -24.04
C GLY A 292 14.29 -4.05 -24.15
N ALA A 293 15.00 -4.30 -23.05
CA ALA A 293 16.46 -4.34 -23.06
C ALA A 293 16.92 -5.68 -23.64
N ASN A 294 17.86 -5.63 -24.59
CA ASN A 294 18.65 -6.80 -24.93
C ASN A 294 19.48 -7.18 -23.71
N ILE A 295 19.44 -8.45 -23.30
CA ILE A 295 20.32 -8.99 -22.26
C ILE A 295 21.73 -9.10 -22.90
N GLY A 296 22.44 -7.98 -22.96
CA GLY A 296 23.79 -7.91 -23.51
C GLY A 296 24.84 -8.60 -22.61
N PRO A 297 26.08 -8.75 -23.09
CA PRO A 297 27.17 -9.24 -22.25
C PRO A 297 27.41 -8.30 -21.07
N VAL A 298 27.61 -8.87 -19.87
CA VAL A 298 27.93 -8.09 -18.66
C VAL A 298 29.32 -7.49 -18.82
N LYS A 299 29.46 -6.17 -18.58
CA LYS A 299 30.76 -5.51 -18.51
C LYS A 299 31.39 -5.77 -17.14
N PRO A 300 32.55 -6.45 -17.05
CA PRO A 300 33.21 -6.67 -15.77
C PRO A 300 33.69 -5.36 -15.15
N THR A 301 33.49 -5.21 -13.85
CA THR A 301 34.07 -4.12 -13.07
C THR A 301 35.44 -4.56 -12.55
N ILE A 302 36.52 -3.93 -13.02
CA ILE A 302 37.88 -4.25 -12.55
C ILE A 302 38.10 -3.56 -11.20
N GLY A 303 38.68 -4.26 -10.23
CA GLY A 303 38.95 -3.70 -8.90
C GLY A 303 37.77 -3.68 -7.94
N ASN A 304 36.56 -4.04 -8.41
CA ASN A 304 35.34 -4.05 -7.60
C ASN A 304 34.39 -5.18 -8.05
N TYR A 305 33.34 -5.43 -7.28
CA TYR A 305 32.31 -6.39 -7.69
C TYR A 305 31.59 -5.95 -8.96
N THR A 306 31.21 -6.95 -9.76
CA THR A 306 30.32 -6.76 -10.91
C THR A 306 28.87 -6.85 -10.45
N TYR A 307 28.09 -5.81 -10.72
CA TYR A 307 26.68 -5.72 -10.32
C TYR A 307 25.77 -6.00 -11.52
N GLU A 308 25.16 -7.18 -11.53
CA GLU A 308 24.18 -7.58 -12.55
C GLU A 308 22.75 -7.40 -12.01
N GLN A 309 22.00 -6.48 -12.60
CA GLN A 309 20.64 -6.12 -12.15
C GLN A 309 19.55 -7.01 -12.79
N ASP A 310 19.83 -7.65 -13.92
CA ASP A 310 18.86 -8.43 -14.69
C ASP A 310 18.85 -9.93 -14.32
N GLN A 311 19.04 -10.25 -13.03
CA GLN A 311 19.15 -11.63 -12.55
C GLN A 311 17.97 -12.53 -12.97
N TYR A 312 16.74 -12.02 -12.96
CA TYR A 312 15.57 -12.78 -13.37
C TYR A 312 15.49 -13.03 -14.88
N ALA A 313 15.98 -12.09 -15.69
CA ALA A 313 16.06 -12.27 -17.13
C ALA A 313 17.16 -13.28 -17.48
N ARG A 314 18.33 -13.21 -16.83
CA ARG A 314 19.40 -14.22 -16.92
C ARG A 314 18.92 -15.61 -16.51
N LEU A 315 18.10 -15.68 -15.46
CA LEU A 315 17.50 -16.94 -15.02
C LEU A 315 16.50 -17.48 -16.04
N ALA A 316 15.73 -16.62 -16.71
CA ALA A 316 14.81 -17.04 -17.76
C ALA A 316 15.55 -17.65 -18.95
N ASP A 317 16.59 -16.97 -19.44
CA ASP A 317 17.47 -17.44 -20.51
C ASP A 317 18.09 -18.82 -20.17
N ALA A 318 18.67 -18.95 -18.97
CA ALA A 318 19.20 -20.23 -18.50
C ALA A 318 18.17 -21.37 -18.48
N LEU A 319 16.94 -21.07 -18.05
CA LEU A 319 15.84 -22.05 -18.05
C LEU A 319 15.42 -22.44 -19.47
N ILE A 320 15.46 -21.51 -20.42
CA ILE A 320 15.21 -21.75 -21.84
C ILE A 320 16.31 -22.64 -22.44
N HIS A 321 17.57 -22.43 -22.06
CA HIS A 321 18.70 -23.31 -22.38
C HIS A 321 18.67 -24.67 -21.66
N GLY A 322 17.74 -24.87 -20.71
CA GLY A 322 17.48 -26.15 -20.08
C GLY A 322 18.36 -26.46 -18.87
N HIS A 323 18.88 -25.44 -18.18
CA HIS A 323 19.65 -25.60 -16.95
C HIS A 323 19.35 -24.55 -15.87
N PRO A 324 19.69 -24.82 -14.59
CA PRO A 324 19.32 -23.94 -13.49
C PRO A 324 20.43 -22.95 -13.07
N TRP A 325 21.64 -23.06 -13.64
CA TRP A 325 22.75 -22.12 -13.44
C TRP A 325 22.74 -21.04 -14.51
N LEU A 326 23.30 -19.87 -14.20
CA LEU A 326 23.41 -18.75 -15.12
C LEU A 326 24.58 -18.92 -16.10
N ASP A 327 24.39 -18.49 -17.34
CA ASP A 327 25.44 -18.43 -18.39
C ASP A 327 26.35 -17.22 -18.20
N LEU A 328 26.97 -17.12 -17.02
CA LEU A 328 27.91 -16.07 -16.65
C LEU A 328 29.34 -16.62 -16.53
N PRO A 329 30.36 -15.85 -16.95
CA PRO A 329 31.74 -16.27 -16.84
C PRO A 329 32.19 -16.44 -15.38
N VAL A 330 33.08 -17.40 -15.14
CA VAL A 330 33.66 -17.69 -13.83
C VAL A 330 35.18 -17.56 -13.94
N PRO A 331 35.83 -16.64 -13.18
CA PRO A 331 37.28 -16.55 -13.14
C PRO A 331 37.91 -17.82 -12.55
N ASP A 332 39.00 -18.30 -13.14
CA ASP A 332 39.71 -19.52 -12.70
C ASP A 332 40.16 -19.41 -11.24
N GLN A 333 40.64 -18.23 -10.82
CA GLN A 333 41.07 -17.98 -9.44
C GLN A 333 39.91 -18.14 -8.44
N LEU A 334 38.70 -17.70 -8.82
CA LEU A 334 37.51 -17.85 -7.98
C LEU A 334 37.04 -19.31 -7.94
N ALA A 335 37.06 -20.00 -9.08
CA ALA A 335 36.67 -21.42 -9.16
C ALA A 335 37.59 -22.33 -8.34
N GLN A 336 38.89 -22.01 -8.26
CA GLN A 336 39.90 -22.76 -7.52
C GLN A 336 40.03 -22.31 -6.05
N ALA A 337 39.31 -21.27 -5.63
CA ALA A 337 39.37 -20.74 -4.28
C ALA A 337 38.90 -21.78 -3.26
N ARG A 338 39.68 -21.98 -2.18
CA ARG A 338 39.29 -22.88 -1.09
C ARG A 338 38.03 -22.43 -0.34
N ASN A 339 37.88 -21.12 -0.15
CA ASN A 339 36.68 -20.50 0.42
C ASN A 339 36.32 -19.24 -0.39
N PRO A 340 35.56 -19.36 -1.50
CA PRO A 340 35.15 -18.22 -2.31
C PRO A 340 34.22 -17.25 -1.57
N TYR A 341 33.64 -17.65 -0.43
CA TYR A 341 32.70 -16.85 0.35
C TYR A 341 33.40 -15.83 1.27
N SER A 342 34.68 -16.07 1.60
CA SER A 342 35.50 -15.20 2.42
C SER A 342 35.60 -13.79 1.83
N MET A 343 35.19 -12.78 2.61
CA MET A 343 35.26 -11.38 2.20
C MET A 343 36.69 -10.92 1.95
N ALA A 344 37.62 -11.28 2.85
CA ALA A 344 39.02 -10.87 2.74
C ALA A 344 39.68 -11.44 1.49
N LEU A 345 39.38 -12.70 1.17
CA LEU A 345 39.90 -13.35 -0.04
C LEU A 345 39.37 -12.67 -1.30
N ARG A 346 38.05 -12.39 -1.36
CA ARG A 346 37.46 -11.69 -2.50
C ARG A 346 38.02 -10.28 -2.65
N ALA A 347 38.19 -9.53 -1.57
CA ALA A 347 38.78 -8.19 -1.61
C ALA A 347 40.21 -8.21 -2.17
N GLN A 348 41.01 -9.21 -1.76
CA GLN A 348 42.35 -9.42 -2.32
C GLN A 348 42.28 -9.73 -3.83
N MET A 349 41.46 -10.69 -4.24
CA MET A 349 41.30 -11.07 -5.66
C MET A 349 40.87 -9.87 -6.52
N LEU A 350 39.91 -9.07 -6.04
CA LEU A 350 39.47 -7.86 -6.74
C LEU A 350 40.62 -6.86 -6.90
N SER A 351 41.43 -6.64 -5.85
CA SER A 351 42.60 -5.76 -5.90
C SER A 351 43.69 -6.25 -6.87
N GLU A 352 43.77 -7.56 -7.10
CA GLU A 352 44.67 -8.20 -8.07
C GLU A 352 44.10 -8.18 -9.51
N GLY A 353 42.92 -7.60 -9.71
CA GLY A 353 42.28 -7.46 -11.02
C GLY A 353 41.42 -8.65 -11.46
N VAL A 354 41.10 -9.59 -10.56
CA VAL A 354 40.21 -10.72 -10.88
C VAL A 354 38.78 -10.21 -11.10
N ALA A 355 38.27 -10.39 -12.32
CA ALA A 355 36.91 -10.01 -12.69
C ALA A 355 36.37 -10.95 -13.80
N PRO A 356 35.04 -11.17 -13.89
CA PRO A 356 33.99 -10.63 -13.01
C PRO A 356 33.78 -11.48 -11.75
N VAL A 357 33.57 -10.80 -10.62
CA VAL A 357 33.04 -11.42 -9.39
C VAL A 357 31.69 -10.80 -9.11
N PHE A 358 30.63 -11.59 -9.24
CA PHE A 358 29.26 -11.08 -9.17
C PHE A 358 28.82 -10.86 -7.72
N TRP A 359 28.35 -9.66 -7.41
CA TRP A 359 27.72 -9.35 -6.13
C TRP A 359 26.33 -9.95 -6.05
N ASP A 360 25.94 -10.45 -4.88
CA ASP A 360 24.58 -10.92 -4.59
C ASP A 360 24.10 -12.11 -5.43
N HIS A 361 25.05 -12.90 -5.92
CA HIS A 361 24.82 -14.16 -6.63
C HIS A 361 25.24 -15.33 -5.76
N VAL A 362 24.61 -16.50 -5.99
CA VAL A 362 25.04 -17.75 -5.38
C VAL A 362 26.13 -18.37 -6.22
N PHE A 363 27.28 -18.63 -5.60
CA PHE A 363 28.38 -19.35 -6.23
C PHE A 363 28.47 -20.75 -5.62
N TRP A 364 28.14 -21.78 -6.39
CA TRP A 364 28.13 -23.17 -5.90
C TRP A 364 28.58 -24.14 -6.99
N GLY A 365 29.45 -25.10 -6.65
CA GLY A 365 29.91 -26.10 -7.63
C GLY A 365 30.60 -25.51 -8.87
N GLY A 366 31.25 -24.34 -8.74
CA GLY A 366 31.90 -23.64 -9.84
C GLY A 366 30.94 -22.94 -10.81
N ARG A 367 29.68 -22.70 -10.42
CA ARG A 367 28.64 -22.09 -11.25
C ARG A 367 27.90 -20.99 -10.51
N TRP A 368 27.35 -20.04 -11.26
CA TRP A 368 26.51 -18.95 -10.74
C TRP A 368 25.04 -19.34 -10.73
N TYR A 369 24.32 -18.96 -9.67
CA TYR A 369 22.88 -19.16 -9.52
C TYR A 369 22.22 -17.92 -8.96
N VAL A 370 20.93 -17.78 -9.24
CA VAL A 370 20.05 -16.83 -8.57
C VAL A 370 19.54 -17.43 -7.27
N TYR A 371 19.65 -16.71 -6.16
CA TYR A 371 19.19 -17.17 -4.85
C TYR A 371 17.69 -16.96 -4.63
N PHE A 372 17.06 -16.07 -5.40
CA PHE A 372 15.63 -15.84 -5.34
C PHE A 372 14.80 -17.05 -5.81
N GLY A 373 13.51 -16.99 -5.50
CA GLY A 373 12.55 -18.01 -5.92
C GLY A 373 12.38 -18.05 -7.45
N LEU A 374 12.14 -19.27 -7.98
CA LEU A 374 11.96 -19.57 -9.40
C LEU A 374 10.68 -18.98 -10.03
N LEU A 375 9.62 -18.82 -9.25
CA LEU A 375 8.27 -18.57 -9.77
C LEU A 375 8.15 -17.26 -10.58
N PRO A 376 8.75 -16.13 -10.18
CA PRO A 376 8.72 -14.93 -11.02
C PRO A 376 9.29 -15.17 -12.42
N ALA A 377 10.42 -15.88 -12.54
CA ALA A 377 11.03 -16.20 -13.83
C ALA A 377 10.06 -16.95 -14.74
N VAL A 378 9.41 -17.99 -14.20
CA VAL A 378 8.47 -18.85 -14.94
C VAL A 378 7.17 -18.11 -15.32
N LEU A 379 6.70 -17.19 -14.49
CA LEU A 379 5.44 -16.47 -14.74
C LEU A 379 5.57 -15.26 -15.65
N PHE A 380 6.69 -14.53 -15.57
CA PHE A 380 6.85 -13.25 -16.25
C PHE A 380 7.97 -13.25 -17.29
N PHE A 381 9.16 -13.70 -16.92
CA PHE A 381 10.37 -13.49 -17.72
C PHE A 381 10.47 -14.52 -18.87
N VAL A 382 10.35 -15.82 -18.57
CA VAL A 382 10.37 -16.89 -19.60
C VAL A 382 9.28 -16.70 -20.65
N PRO A 383 8.00 -16.46 -20.30
CA PRO A 383 6.96 -16.27 -21.32
C PRO A 383 7.19 -15.01 -22.16
N PHE A 384 7.73 -13.95 -21.57
CA PHE A 384 8.02 -12.70 -22.29
C PHE A 384 9.15 -12.89 -23.29
N GLU A 385 10.24 -13.53 -22.88
CA GLU A 385 11.38 -13.80 -23.75
C GLU A 385 10.98 -14.71 -24.91
N LEU A 386 10.29 -15.82 -24.64
CA LEU A 386 9.78 -16.71 -25.70
C LEU A 386 8.83 -16.00 -26.66
N LEU A 387 7.95 -15.14 -26.14
CA LEU A 387 6.99 -14.39 -26.96
C LEU A 387 7.70 -13.37 -27.85
N THR A 388 8.69 -12.66 -27.33
CA THR A 388 9.44 -11.66 -28.09
C THR A 388 10.33 -12.30 -29.16
N THR A 389 10.87 -13.50 -28.91
CA THR A 389 11.58 -14.31 -29.92
C THR A 389 10.75 -14.54 -31.18
N LEU A 390 9.43 -14.71 -31.05
CA LEU A 390 8.52 -14.94 -32.18
C LEU A 390 8.37 -13.71 -33.09
N PHE A 391 8.56 -12.50 -32.55
CA PHE A 391 8.31 -11.25 -33.27
C PHE A 391 9.59 -10.48 -33.64
N ASN A 392 10.74 -10.88 -33.10
CA ASN A 392 12.01 -10.17 -33.23
C ASN A 392 13.10 -11.03 -33.91
N GLY A 393 12.76 -11.62 -35.07
CA GLY A 393 13.74 -12.31 -35.91
C GLY A 393 14.46 -13.50 -35.24
N GLY A 394 13.86 -14.11 -34.22
CA GLY A 394 14.45 -15.23 -33.47
C GLY A 394 15.32 -14.83 -32.27
N GLN A 395 15.39 -13.55 -31.90
CA GLN A 395 16.07 -13.09 -30.68
C GLN A 395 15.06 -12.60 -29.64
N GLY A 396 15.04 -13.22 -28.46
CA GLY A 396 14.18 -12.82 -27.34
C GLY A 396 14.71 -11.60 -26.61
N TYR A 397 13.81 -10.76 -26.10
CA TYR A 397 14.14 -9.66 -25.19
C TYR A 397 13.91 -10.09 -23.74
N GLY A 398 14.79 -9.65 -22.85
CA GLY A 398 14.58 -9.78 -21.41
C GLY A 398 13.49 -8.81 -20.94
N LEU A 399 12.61 -9.28 -20.05
CA LEU A 399 11.68 -8.39 -19.35
C LEU A 399 12.43 -7.64 -18.26
N PRO A 400 12.46 -6.29 -18.24
CA PRO A 400 13.00 -5.55 -17.11
C PRO A 400 12.25 -5.86 -15.81
N ALA A 401 12.97 -5.98 -14.69
CA ALA A 401 12.34 -6.25 -13.38
C ALA A 401 11.32 -5.17 -13.00
N THR A 402 11.58 -3.91 -13.34
CA THR A 402 10.66 -2.77 -13.15
C THR A 402 9.27 -3.06 -13.71
N ASP A 403 9.20 -3.59 -14.92
CA ASP A 403 7.93 -3.83 -15.61
C ASP A 403 7.14 -4.96 -14.94
N ALA A 404 7.84 -6.03 -14.55
CA ALA A 404 7.26 -7.13 -13.78
C ALA A 404 6.69 -6.65 -12.44
N VAL A 405 7.40 -5.77 -11.73
CA VAL A 405 6.96 -5.20 -10.45
C VAL A 405 5.74 -4.30 -10.66
N LEU A 406 5.75 -3.37 -11.62
CA LEU A 406 4.63 -2.48 -11.89
C LEU A 406 3.35 -3.23 -12.27
N LEU A 407 3.46 -4.24 -13.14
CA LEU A 407 2.34 -5.13 -13.47
C LEU A 407 1.81 -5.84 -12.23
N THR A 408 2.70 -6.38 -11.41
CA THR A 408 2.35 -7.09 -10.18
C THR A 408 1.66 -6.18 -9.17
N LEU A 409 2.12 -4.93 -9.00
CA LEU A 409 1.52 -3.93 -8.12
C LEU A 409 0.13 -3.50 -8.61
N PHE A 410 -0.07 -3.36 -9.92
CA PHE A 410 -1.40 -3.12 -10.49
C PHE A 410 -2.35 -4.28 -10.17
N LEU A 411 -1.94 -5.52 -10.45
CA LEU A 411 -2.74 -6.72 -10.16
C LEU A 411 -3.04 -6.83 -8.66
N LEU A 412 -2.05 -6.57 -7.80
CA LEU A 412 -2.21 -6.58 -6.36
C LEU A 412 -3.21 -5.52 -5.91
N SER A 413 -3.20 -4.33 -6.49
CA SER A 413 -4.18 -3.27 -6.20
C SER A 413 -5.62 -3.71 -6.53
N VAL A 414 -5.81 -4.42 -7.64
CA VAL A 414 -7.11 -5.03 -7.98
C VAL A 414 -7.52 -6.04 -6.91
N TRP A 415 -6.62 -6.94 -6.51
CA TRP A 415 -6.91 -7.97 -5.51
C TRP A 415 -7.10 -7.44 -4.09
N CYS A 416 -6.41 -6.35 -3.72
CA CYS A 416 -6.67 -5.55 -2.51
C CYS A 416 -8.13 -5.08 -2.48
N VAL A 417 -8.59 -4.44 -3.55
CA VAL A 417 -9.99 -4.00 -3.68
C VAL A 417 -10.92 -5.20 -3.55
N LEU A 418 -10.67 -6.30 -4.27
CA LEU A 418 -11.52 -7.49 -4.24
C LEU A 418 -11.60 -8.14 -2.85
N LEU A 419 -10.48 -8.25 -2.14
CA LEU A 419 -10.38 -8.82 -0.79
C LEU A 419 -11.09 -7.97 0.24
N VAL A 420 -10.80 -6.66 0.29
CA VAL A 420 -11.47 -5.73 1.20
C VAL A 420 -12.97 -5.68 0.89
N SER A 421 -13.37 -5.68 -0.38
CA SER A 421 -14.77 -5.73 -0.80
C SER A 421 -15.48 -6.99 -0.30
N ARG A 422 -14.77 -8.14 -0.30
CA ARG A 422 -15.28 -9.41 0.24
C ARG A 422 -15.51 -9.32 1.75
N LEU A 423 -14.55 -8.75 2.49
CA LEU A 423 -14.67 -8.53 3.93
C LEU A 423 -15.83 -7.61 4.27
N ILE A 424 -15.97 -6.49 3.54
CA ILE A 424 -17.08 -5.53 3.70
C ILE A 424 -18.42 -6.22 3.47
N GLN A 425 -18.61 -6.87 2.32
CA GLN A 425 -19.90 -7.51 1.99
C GLN A 425 -20.29 -8.61 2.98
N ARG A 426 -19.30 -9.33 3.51
CA ARG A 426 -19.53 -10.47 4.40
C ARG A 426 -19.85 -10.04 5.83
N TYR A 427 -19.09 -9.09 6.39
CA TYR A 427 -19.14 -8.78 7.82
C TYR A 427 -19.70 -7.37 8.14
N PHE A 428 -19.61 -6.45 7.17
CA PHE A 428 -19.97 -5.03 7.35
C PHE A 428 -20.73 -4.46 6.12
N PRO A 429 -21.86 -5.07 5.69
CA PRO A 429 -22.55 -4.69 4.45
C PRO A 429 -23.15 -3.27 4.44
N GLN A 430 -23.11 -2.58 5.58
CA GLN A 430 -23.61 -1.22 5.74
C GLN A 430 -22.53 -0.17 5.44
N THR A 431 -21.27 -0.55 5.19
CA THR A 431 -20.15 0.38 4.95
C THR A 431 -20.45 1.39 3.84
N SER A 432 -20.08 2.65 4.09
CA SER A 432 -20.24 3.74 3.13
C SER A 432 -19.21 3.64 2.00
N LEU A 433 -19.48 4.28 0.86
CA LEU A 433 -18.54 4.34 -0.26
C LEU A 433 -17.26 5.06 0.15
N GLY A 434 -17.36 6.17 0.89
CA GLY A 434 -16.20 6.91 1.37
C GLY A 434 -15.29 6.07 2.27
N MET A 435 -15.86 5.34 3.22
CA MET A 435 -15.10 4.40 4.05
C MET A 435 -14.46 3.31 3.18
N ALA A 436 -15.18 2.69 2.24
CA ALA A 436 -14.61 1.64 1.40
C ALA A 436 -13.41 2.12 0.57
N LEU A 437 -13.47 3.31 -0.03
CA LEU A 437 -12.37 3.89 -0.79
C LEU A 437 -11.13 4.17 0.08
N MET A 438 -11.33 4.70 1.30
CA MET A 438 -10.24 4.88 2.27
C MET A 438 -9.62 3.56 2.70
N LEU A 439 -10.42 2.50 2.84
CA LEU A 439 -9.91 1.16 3.17
C LEU A 439 -9.12 0.53 2.02
N PHE A 440 -9.52 0.76 0.76
CA PHE A 440 -8.75 0.29 -0.40
C PHE A 440 -7.40 0.98 -0.48
N PHE A 441 -7.38 2.31 -0.36
CA PHE A 441 -6.14 3.07 -0.38
C PHE A 441 -5.27 2.79 0.86
N GLY A 442 -5.90 2.67 2.03
CA GLY A 442 -5.23 2.37 3.29
C GLY A 442 -4.62 0.97 3.34
N VAL A 443 -5.22 -0.05 2.73
CA VAL A 443 -4.57 -1.38 2.65
C VAL A 443 -3.38 -1.38 1.70
N MET A 444 -3.45 -0.61 0.60
CA MET A 444 -2.34 -0.51 -0.36
C MET A 444 -1.12 0.18 0.26
N THR A 445 -1.32 1.35 0.87
CA THR A 445 -0.27 2.09 1.59
C THR A 445 0.18 1.36 2.86
N GLY A 446 -0.79 0.78 3.59
CA GLY A 446 -0.60 -0.02 4.80
C GLY A 446 0.29 -1.25 4.63
N SER A 447 0.32 -1.82 3.43
CA SER A 447 1.08 -3.04 3.11
C SER A 447 2.51 -2.73 2.63
N ASN A 448 2.97 -1.48 2.75
CA ASN A 448 4.25 -0.98 2.25
C ASN A 448 4.47 -1.16 0.74
N LEU A 449 3.38 -1.30 -0.04
CA LEU A 449 3.46 -1.44 -1.50
C LEU A 449 3.91 -0.14 -2.18
N PHE A 450 3.75 0.97 -1.48
CA PHE A 450 4.22 2.27 -1.94
C PHE A 450 5.75 2.28 -2.10
N PHE A 451 6.51 1.66 -1.20
CA PHE A 451 7.96 1.52 -1.33
C PHE A 451 8.35 0.77 -2.61
N LEU A 452 7.68 -0.35 -2.90
CA LEU A 452 7.95 -1.17 -4.08
C LEU A 452 7.64 -0.44 -5.41
N LEU A 453 6.78 0.58 -5.38
CA LEU A 453 6.49 1.41 -6.56
C LEU A 453 7.68 2.32 -6.92
N PHE A 454 8.44 2.79 -5.93
CA PHE A 454 9.56 3.72 -6.14
C PHE A 454 10.90 3.04 -6.24
N LYS A 455 11.02 1.81 -5.74
CA LYS A 455 12.18 0.94 -5.93
C LYS A 455 11.78 -0.38 -6.59
N PRO A 456 11.30 -0.36 -7.85
CA PRO A 456 10.85 -1.55 -8.56
C PRO A 456 12.05 -2.34 -9.13
N ASP A 457 12.97 -2.77 -8.28
CA ASP A 457 14.15 -3.55 -8.67
C ASP A 457 13.88 -5.06 -8.67
N PHE A 458 14.89 -5.86 -9.02
CA PHE A 458 14.77 -7.32 -9.02
C PHE A 458 14.48 -7.90 -7.62
N TYR A 459 14.82 -7.20 -6.53
CA TYR A 459 14.47 -7.62 -5.17
C TYR A 459 12.99 -7.41 -4.84
N ALA A 460 12.36 -6.40 -5.43
CA ALA A 460 10.93 -6.12 -5.28
C ALA A 460 10.05 -7.19 -5.95
N THR A 461 10.53 -7.81 -7.04
CA THR A 461 9.82 -8.84 -7.80
C THR A 461 9.28 -10.01 -6.96
N PRO A 462 10.10 -10.75 -6.18
CA PRO A 462 9.60 -11.87 -5.38
C PRO A 462 8.66 -11.43 -4.25
N VAL A 463 8.91 -10.25 -3.66
CA VAL A 463 8.07 -9.66 -2.59
C VAL A 463 6.68 -9.33 -3.12
N ALA A 464 6.62 -8.55 -4.21
CA ALA A 464 5.37 -8.12 -4.83
C ALA A 464 4.54 -9.33 -5.28
N LEU A 465 5.17 -10.32 -5.92
CA LEU A 465 4.48 -11.53 -6.37
C LEU A 465 3.98 -12.35 -5.17
N GLY A 466 4.79 -12.49 -4.13
CA GLY A 466 4.40 -13.26 -2.95
C GLY A 466 3.17 -12.68 -2.25
N VAL A 467 3.15 -11.36 -2.05
CA VAL A 467 1.98 -10.66 -1.46
C VAL A 467 0.77 -10.73 -2.41
N LEU A 468 0.96 -10.63 -3.72
CA LEU A 468 -0.10 -10.86 -4.71
C LEU A 468 -0.74 -12.24 -4.55
N LEU A 469 0.06 -13.30 -4.48
CA LEU A 469 -0.41 -14.68 -4.26
C LEU A 469 -1.17 -14.83 -2.95
N VAL A 470 -0.69 -14.19 -1.88
CA VAL A 470 -1.38 -14.13 -0.58
C VAL A 470 -2.77 -13.51 -0.70
N PHE A 471 -2.89 -12.33 -1.31
CA PHE A 471 -4.17 -11.64 -1.43
C PHE A 471 -5.18 -12.41 -2.30
N GLN A 472 -4.71 -12.99 -3.41
CA GLN A 472 -5.52 -13.87 -4.25
C GLN A 472 -5.96 -15.12 -3.49
N GLY A 473 -5.03 -15.77 -2.79
CA GLY A 473 -5.27 -16.98 -2.02
C GLY A 473 -6.29 -16.79 -0.91
N LEU A 474 -6.13 -15.73 -0.12
CA LEU A 474 -7.07 -15.35 0.93
C LEU A 474 -8.45 -14.98 0.38
N TRP A 475 -8.51 -14.28 -0.76
CA TRP A 475 -9.79 -13.99 -1.42
C TRP A 475 -10.48 -15.28 -1.85
N CYS A 476 -9.75 -16.23 -2.44
CA CYS A 476 -10.26 -17.54 -2.84
C CYS A 476 -10.80 -18.32 -1.64
N TRP A 477 -10.04 -18.45 -0.55
CA TRP A 477 -10.49 -19.14 0.67
C TRP A 477 -11.71 -18.48 1.32
N LEU A 478 -11.74 -17.15 1.42
CA LEU A 478 -12.93 -16.44 1.91
C LEU A 478 -14.14 -16.61 0.98
N SER A 479 -13.92 -16.83 -0.32
CA SER A 479 -14.95 -17.11 -1.31
C SER A 479 -15.42 -18.57 -1.31
N ALA A 480 -14.60 -19.48 -0.78
CA ALA A 480 -14.91 -20.91 -0.74
C ALA A 480 -16.12 -21.22 0.15
N ARG A 481 -16.33 -20.45 1.22
CA ARG A 481 -17.43 -20.65 2.17
C ARG A 481 -18.77 -20.24 1.56
N ARG A 482 -19.66 -21.20 1.26
CA ARG A 482 -21.02 -20.97 0.75
C ARG A 482 -22.07 -21.39 1.78
N VAL A 483 -23.04 -20.51 2.03
CA VAL A 483 -24.21 -20.81 2.86
C VAL A 483 -25.38 -21.12 1.93
N VAL A 484 -25.95 -22.32 2.01
CA VAL A 484 -27.22 -22.66 1.37
C VAL A 484 -28.27 -22.70 2.47
N VAL A 485 -29.28 -21.83 2.37
CA VAL A 485 -30.47 -21.93 3.21
C VAL A 485 -31.40 -22.94 2.59
N GLY A 486 -31.79 -23.93 3.40
CA GLY A 486 -32.39 -25.17 2.94
C GLY A 486 -33.73 -24.98 2.24
N VAL A 487 -33.69 -24.86 0.91
CA VAL A 487 -34.79 -25.30 0.06
C VAL A 487 -34.44 -26.72 -0.35
N ARG A 488 -35.31 -27.69 -0.02
CA ARG A 488 -35.14 -29.10 -0.41
C ARG A 488 -34.87 -29.17 -1.92
N PRO A 489 -33.70 -29.66 -2.36
CA PRO A 489 -33.44 -29.77 -3.79
C PRO A 489 -34.29 -30.91 -4.34
N GLY A 490 -35.24 -30.59 -5.22
CA GLY A 490 -35.82 -31.60 -6.11
C GLY A 490 -34.71 -32.32 -6.87
N LYS A 491 -34.86 -33.62 -7.07
CA LYS A 491 -33.86 -34.59 -7.57
C LYS A 491 -33.11 -34.19 -8.85
N ARG A 492 -33.56 -33.18 -9.59
CA ARG A 492 -32.94 -32.69 -10.85
C ARG A 492 -31.80 -31.68 -10.67
N SER A 493 -31.56 -31.12 -9.48
CA SER A 493 -30.56 -30.03 -9.31
C SER A 493 -29.14 -30.46 -8.91
N TRP A 494 -28.91 -31.77 -8.73
CA TRP A 494 -27.61 -32.31 -8.29
C TRP A 494 -26.60 -32.43 -9.44
N LEU A 495 -27.04 -32.95 -10.59
CA LEU A 495 -26.21 -33.15 -11.80
C LEU A 495 -25.84 -31.83 -12.49
N ALA A 496 -26.77 -30.87 -12.59
CA ALA A 496 -26.54 -29.61 -13.30
C ALA A 496 -25.49 -28.67 -12.65
N ARG A 497 -25.06 -28.95 -11.41
CA ARG A 497 -24.06 -28.11 -10.70
C ARG A 497 -22.67 -28.74 -10.60
N HIS A 498 -22.51 -30.00 -10.96
CA HIS A 498 -21.28 -30.76 -10.70
C HIS A 498 -20.61 -31.33 -11.96
N VAL A 499 -21.20 -31.16 -13.15
CA VAL A 499 -20.67 -31.71 -14.43
C VAL A 499 -20.55 -30.63 -15.52
N LEU A 500 -19.86 -29.52 -15.24
CA LEU A 500 -19.36 -28.62 -16.30
C LEU A 500 -17.90 -28.24 -15.98
N PRO A 501 -16.91 -28.90 -16.63
CA PRO A 501 -15.50 -28.60 -16.47
C PRO A 501 -15.04 -27.50 -17.46
N ALA A 502 -14.01 -26.76 -17.04
CA ALA A 502 -12.97 -26.11 -17.86
C ALA A 502 -13.31 -25.03 -18.93
N SER A 503 -14.53 -24.87 -19.43
CA SER A 503 -14.80 -23.90 -20.54
C SER A 503 -15.34 -22.52 -20.11
N LEU A 504 -15.32 -22.19 -18.82
CA LEU A 504 -15.92 -20.96 -18.28
C LEU A 504 -14.90 -19.91 -17.78
N LEU A 505 -13.65 -19.99 -18.23
CA LEU A 505 -12.60 -19.01 -17.92
C LEU A 505 -12.42 -17.91 -18.98
N LEU A 506 -13.17 -17.93 -20.09
CA LEU A 506 -13.05 -16.93 -21.17
C LEU A 506 -14.37 -16.29 -21.64
N ARG A 507 -15.40 -16.22 -20.78
CA ARG A 507 -16.59 -15.38 -21.06
C ARG A 507 -16.64 -14.14 -20.18
N LEU A 508 -15.89 -13.12 -20.59
CA LEU A 508 -16.26 -11.73 -20.35
C LEU A 508 -17.46 -11.39 -21.24
N SER A 509 -18.68 -11.55 -20.74
CA SER A 509 -19.90 -11.09 -21.41
C SER A 509 -20.97 -10.71 -20.40
N PRO A 510 -21.58 -9.51 -20.50
CA PRO A 510 -22.60 -9.03 -19.58
C PRO A 510 -23.99 -9.55 -19.97
N ARG A 511 -24.24 -10.85 -19.85
CA ARG A 511 -25.58 -11.43 -20.06
C ARG A 511 -25.85 -12.65 -19.17
N ASP A 512 -26.04 -12.40 -17.88
CA ASP A 512 -26.89 -13.25 -17.03
C ASP A 512 -28.18 -12.48 -16.70
N LYS A 513 -29.08 -12.41 -17.69
CA LYS A 513 -30.50 -12.18 -17.46
C LYS A 513 -31.17 -13.54 -17.32
N LEU A 514 -31.35 -14.03 -16.11
CA LEU A 514 -32.48 -14.89 -15.75
C LEU A 514 -32.75 -14.79 -14.25
N ILE A 515 -33.91 -14.17 -13.98
CA ILE A 515 -34.68 -14.15 -12.72
C ILE A 515 -34.10 -13.26 -11.61
N THR A 516 -34.34 -11.95 -11.75
CA THR A 516 -35.10 -11.16 -10.76
C THR A 516 -35.36 -9.77 -11.37
N ARG A 517 -36.58 -9.54 -11.88
CA ARG A 517 -37.05 -8.19 -12.18
C ARG A 517 -37.21 -7.43 -10.84
N PRO A 518 -36.83 -6.15 -10.76
CA PRO A 518 -37.03 -5.35 -9.56
C PRO A 518 -38.49 -4.91 -9.47
N TRP A 519 -39.21 -5.37 -8.45
CA TRP A 519 -40.42 -4.66 -8.02
C TRP A 519 -39.98 -3.45 -7.19
N ALA A 520 -39.95 -2.30 -7.86
CA ALA A 520 -40.12 -1.01 -7.21
C ALA A 520 -41.59 -0.87 -6.80
N LEU A 521 -41.84 -0.56 -5.53
CA LEU A 521 -43.13 -0.09 -5.05
C LEU A 521 -42.93 1.29 -4.42
N SER A 522 -43.44 2.30 -5.12
CA SER A 522 -44.14 3.50 -4.65
C SER A 522 -44.44 4.32 -5.92
N ASP A 523 -45.62 4.82 -6.28
CA ASP A 523 -47.03 4.74 -5.87
C ASP A 523 -47.79 5.38 -7.05
N GLY A 524 -49.02 4.95 -7.37
CA GLY A 524 -49.92 5.77 -8.21
C GLY A 524 -50.95 5.05 -9.08
N VAL A 525 -52.18 5.01 -8.56
CA VAL A 525 -53.49 5.17 -9.26
C VAL A 525 -54.07 3.98 -10.07
N TYR A 526 -55.29 3.58 -9.67
CA TYR A 526 -56.19 2.52 -10.17
C TYR A 526 -56.83 2.83 -11.55
N PRO A 527 -57.48 1.83 -12.23
CA PRO A 527 -58.92 1.55 -12.04
C PRO A 527 -59.26 0.04 -11.89
N PRO A 528 -60.50 -0.30 -11.45
CA PRO A 528 -60.92 -1.68 -11.20
C PRO A 528 -61.52 -2.30 -12.47
N LEU A 529 -61.22 -3.56 -12.75
CA LEU A 529 -62.00 -4.37 -13.69
C LEU A 529 -62.31 -5.73 -13.09
N ALA A 530 -63.61 -5.93 -12.92
CA ALA A 530 -64.26 -7.18 -12.57
C ALA A 530 -64.03 -8.25 -13.65
N SER A 531 -63.85 -9.50 -13.25
CA SER A 531 -64.53 -10.66 -13.84
C SER A 531 -64.10 -11.96 -13.16
N SER A 532 -65.10 -12.61 -12.56
CA SER A 532 -65.36 -14.05 -12.59
C SER A 532 -64.20 -15.01 -12.92
N LYS A 533 -63.84 -15.86 -11.95
CA LYS A 533 -64.28 -17.27 -11.97
C LYS A 533 -63.85 -18.02 -10.71
N VAL A 534 -64.83 -18.75 -10.22
CA VAL A 534 -64.85 -19.67 -9.09
C VAL A 534 -63.98 -20.89 -9.36
N ALA A 535 -63.22 -21.35 -8.37
CA ALA A 535 -62.97 -22.77 -8.12
C ALA A 535 -62.57 -23.03 -6.66
N ARG A 536 -63.63 -23.12 -5.84
CA ARG A 536 -63.82 -23.85 -4.57
C ARG A 536 -62.79 -24.96 -4.29
N TRP A 537 -62.11 -24.97 -3.12
CA TRP A 537 -61.76 -26.20 -2.37
C TRP A 537 -61.60 -25.89 -0.85
N HIS A 538 -62.59 -26.40 -0.10
CA HIS A 538 -62.70 -26.77 1.32
C HIS A 538 -61.86 -26.09 2.44
N LYS A 539 -62.60 -25.49 3.39
CA LYS A 539 -62.22 -25.26 4.81
C LYS A 539 -62.05 -26.61 5.55
N PRO A 540 -61.26 -26.60 6.64
CA PRO A 540 -61.77 -27.08 7.90
C PRO A 540 -61.80 -25.99 8.97
N SER A 541 -62.92 -25.99 9.68
CA SER A 541 -63.34 -25.20 10.82
C SER A 541 -62.68 -25.63 12.15
N ARG A 542 -62.78 -24.72 13.13
CA ARG A 542 -62.66 -24.89 14.60
C ARG A 542 -61.27 -24.65 15.19
N LEU A 543 -61.05 -23.39 15.58
CA LEU A 543 -60.27 -23.00 16.74
C LEU A 543 -61.16 -23.10 17.99
N PRO A 544 -60.67 -23.60 19.14
CA PRO A 544 -61.19 -23.21 20.45
C PRO A 544 -60.29 -22.15 21.10
N ALA A 545 -60.95 -21.28 21.86
CA ALA A 545 -60.41 -20.21 22.67
C ALA A 545 -60.06 -20.66 24.11
N ALA A 546 -59.36 -19.76 24.83
CA ALA A 546 -59.19 -19.62 26.29
C ALA A 546 -58.20 -20.59 26.99
N CYS A 547 -57.06 -20.10 27.52
CA CYS A 547 -56.82 -19.39 28.79
C CYS A 547 -56.77 -20.29 30.04
N ARG A 548 -55.58 -20.41 30.68
CA ARG A 548 -55.30 -20.11 32.12
C ARG A 548 -53.95 -20.66 32.57
N MET A 549 -53.26 -19.88 33.39
CA MET A 549 -52.04 -20.22 34.13
C MET A 549 -52.31 -21.26 35.22
N SER A 550 -51.37 -22.17 35.49
CA SER A 550 -50.93 -22.50 36.86
C SER A 550 -49.66 -23.35 36.85
N SER A 551 -48.88 -23.19 37.91
CA SER A 551 -47.59 -23.80 38.22
C SER A 551 -47.72 -25.19 38.86
N SER A 552 -46.89 -26.16 38.45
CA SER A 552 -46.31 -27.18 39.35
C SER A 552 -45.22 -28.00 38.62
N ALA A 553 -44.16 -28.32 39.36
CA ALA A 553 -42.91 -28.94 38.92
C ALA A 553 -43.02 -30.40 38.40
N SER A 554 -42.08 -30.81 37.54
CA SER A 554 -41.10 -31.89 37.80
C SER A 554 -40.46 -32.42 36.49
N ALA A 555 -39.35 -33.11 36.66
CA ALA A 555 -38.26 -33.31 35.71
C ALA A 555 -38.47 -34.40 34.63
N ASN A 556 -37.52 -34.41 33.69
CA ASN A 556 -37.09 -35.51 32.81
C ASN A 556 -37.78 -35.72 31.45
N SER A 557 -37.25 -35.05 30.41
CA SER A 557 -37.03 -35.65 29.07
C SER A 557 -36.32 -34.66 28.12
N PRO A 558 -35.10 -34.94 27.61
CA PRO A 558 -34.44 -34.11 26.59
C PRO A 558 -34.99 -34.28 25.16
N ARG A 559 -36.03 -35.10 24.95
CA ARG A 559 -36.48 -35.51 23.60
C ARG A 559 -37.62 -34.66 23.02
N THR A 560 -38.25 -33.80 23.80
CA THR A 560 -39.43 -33.04 23.37
C THR A 560 -39.10 -31.65 22.81
N SER A 561 -38.04 -30.96 23.27
CA SER A 561 -37.65 -29.63 22.74
C SER A 561 -37.06 -29.65 21.33
N ALA A 562 -36.45 -30.78 20.92
CA ALA A 562 -35.92 -30.96 19.57
C ALA A 562 -37.01 -31.21 18.51
N ARG A 563 -38.19 -31.72 18.92
CA ARG A 563 -39.32 -31.96 18.01
C ARG A 563 -40.23 -30.75 17.85
N THR A 564 -40.35 -29.91 18.88
CA THR A 564 -41.06 -28.61 18.78
C THR A 564 -40.27 -27.59 17.95
N SER A 565 -38.95 -27.48 18.15
CA SER A 565 -38.09 -26.62 17.32
C SER A 565 -38.06 -27.05 15.84
N ALA A 566 -38.09 -28.36 15.55
CA ALA A 566 -38.18 -28.87 14.19
C ALA A 566 -39.54 -28.59 13.50
N ARG A 567 -40.64 -28.54 14.26
CA ARG A 567 -41.98 -28.20 13.75
C ARG A 567 -42.14 -26.70 13.51
N GLU A 568 -41.61 -25.86 14.41
CA GLU A 568 -41.54 -24.40 14.19
C GLU A 568 -40.65 -24.05 12.99
N PHE A 569 -39.55 -24.79 12.77
CA PHE A 569 -38.67 -24.59 11.63
C PHE A 569 -39.31 -24.92 10.27
N ALA A 570 -40.22 -25.90 10.20
CA ALA A 570 -40.99 -26.15 8.99
C ALA A 570 -41.87 -24.96 8.62
N THR A 571 -42.32 -24.19 9.61
CA THR A 571 -43.09 -22.96 9.43
C THR A 571 -42.19 -21.79 8.97
N TYR A 572 -40.93 -21.72 9.40
CA TYR A 572 -39.98 -20.66 9.03
C TYR A 572 -39.15 -20.91 7.76
N ALA A 573 -38.89 -22.16 7.39
CA ALA A 573 -38.10 -22.51 6.21
C ALA A 573 -38.77 -22.10 4.89
N HIS A 574 -40.11 -22.04 4.85
CA HIS A 574 -40.86 -21.52 3.70
C HIS A 574 -40.82 -19.99 3.56
N LEU A 575 -40.40 -19.26 4.60
CA LEU A 575 -40.38 -17.78 4.61
C LEU A 575 -39.09 -17.19 4.05
N ALA A 576 -38.01 -17.97 3.91
CA ALA A 576 -36.72 -17.48 3.39
C ALA A 576 -36.69 -17.52 1.86
N THR A 577 -37.30 -16.52 1.22
CA THR A 577 -37.38 -16.40 -0.24
C THR A 577 -36.19 -15.66 -0.85
N ASN A 578 -35.31 -15.05 -0.04
CA ASN A 578 -34.15 -14.30 -0.52
C ASN A 578 -32.90 -14.38 0.37
N LYS A 579 -31.76 -13.91 -0.17
CA LYS A 579 -30.44 -13.90 0.50
C LYS A 579 -30.40 -13.14 1.84
N ARG A 580 -31.26 -12.13 2.06
CA ARG A 580 -31.28 -11.35 3.31
C ARG A 580 -31.95 -12.12 4.44
N GLN A 581 -33.06 -12.80 4.17
CA GLN A 581 -33.72 -13.66 5.15
C GLN A 581 -32.85 -14.88 5.50
N ALA A 582 -32.14 -15.39 4.50
CA ALA A 582 -31.12 -16.43 4.70
C ALA A 582 -29.98 -15.99 5.64
N GLN A 583 -29.51 -14.75 5.51
CA GLN A 583 -28.52 -14.16 6.42
C GLN A 583 -29.08 -13.90 7.84
N ALA A 584 -30.35 -13.53 7.95
CA ALA A 584 -31.00 -13.37 9.25
C ALA A 584 -31.15 -14.71 9.99
N LEU A 585 -31.55 -15.77 9.29
CA LEU A 585 -31.62 -17.13 9.82
C LEU A 585 -30.24 -17.68 10.23
N TRP A 586 -29.18 -17.36 9.48
CA TRP A 586 -27.79 -17.67 9.87
C TRP A 586 -27.40 -17.00 11.20
N SER A 587 -27.85 -15.77 11.44
CA SER A 587 -27.53 -15.05 12.67
C SER A 587 -28.31 -15.52 13.90
N THR A 588 -29.49 -16.12 13.70
CA THR A 588 -30.33 -16.59 14.80
C THR A 588 -30.22 -18.09 15.08
N HIS A 589 -29.91 -18.92 14.07
CA HIS A 589 -29.79 -20.38 14.17
C HIS A 589 -28.62 -20.95 13.36
N PRO A 590 -27.36 -20.62 13.74
CA PRO A 590 -26.17 -21.07 13.01
C PRO A 590 -26.04 -22.61 12.92
N GLU A 591 -26.63 -23.35 13.86
CA GLU A 591 -26.67 -24.81 13.96
C GLU A 591 -27.51 -25.49 12.86
N LEU A 592 -28.37 -24.76 12.15
CA LEU A 592 -29.32 -25.31 11.17
C LEU A 592 -28.94 -25.08 9.70
N THR A 593 -27.78 -24.44 9.43
CA THR A 593 -27.35 -24.08 8.06
C THR A 593 -26.24 -24.98 7.53
N ILE A 594 -26.53 -25.80 6.51
CA ILE A 594 -25.52 -26.61 5.83
C ILE A 594 -24.55 -25.68 5.09
N THR A 595 -23.30 -25.69 5.52
CA THR A 595 -22.23 -24.89 4.92
C THR A 595 -21.51 -25.76 3.90
N TYR A 596 -21.62 -25.41 2.62
CA TYR A 596 -20.86 -26.09 1.57
C TYR A 596 -19.58 -25.32 1.30
N VAL A 597 -18.47 -26.05 1.11
CA VAL A 597 -17.20 -25.48 0.69
C VAL A 597 -17.06 -25.64 -0.82
N SER A 598 -16.80 -24.55 -1.52
CA SER A 598 -16.51 -24.56 -2.95
C SER A 598 -15.10 -25.08 -3.19
N ARG A 599 -14.97 -26.34 -3.59
CA ARG A 599 -13.68 -26.97 -3.91
C ARG A 599 -12.83 -26.19 -4.92
N PRO A 600 -13.37 -25.60 -6.01
CA PRO A 600 -12.54 -24.80 -6.92
C PRO A 600 -11.84 -23.63 -6.22
N HIS A 601 -12.55 -22.89 -5.37
CA HIS A 601 -11.97 -21.79 -4.61
C HIS A 601 -10.99 -22.28 -3.53
N LEU A 602 -11.22 -23.47 -2.97
CA LEU A 602 -10.32 -24.11 -2.02
C LEU A 602 -9.00 -24.52 -2.70
N VAL A 603 -9.09 -25.18 -3.85
CA VAL A 603 -7.95 -25.60 -4.68
C VAL A 603 -7.16 -24.39 -5.15
N TRP A 604 -7.81 -23.40 -5.79
CA TRP A 604 -7.13 -22.18 -6.24
C TRP A 604 -6.48 -21.43 -5.09
N GLY A 605 -7.17 -21.27 -3.96
CA GLY A 605 -6.57 -20.61 -2.80
C GLY A 605 -5.36 -21.36 -2.24
N THR A 606 -5.39 -22.70 -2.26
CA THR A 606 -4.28 -23.53 -1.80
C THR A 606 -3.10 -23.48 -2.78
N LEU A 607 -3.36 -23.58 -4.09
CA LEU A 607 -2.36 -23.47 -5.15
C LEU A 607 -1.59 -22.15 -5.02
N LEU A 608 -2.31 -21.02 -4.91
CA LEU A 608 -1.71 -19.69 -4.81
C LEU A 608 -0.86 -19.53 -3.55
N LEU A 609 -1.36 -19.97 -2.39
CA LEU A 609 -0.61 -19.87 -1.14
C LEU A 609 0.59 -20.81 -1.09
N ALA A 610 0.48 -22.02 -1.66
CA ALA A 610 1.58 -22.97 -1.78
C ALA A 610 2.65 -22.49 -2.77
N ALA A 611 2.26 -21.84 -3.86
CA ALA A 611 3.18 -21.31 -4.87
C ALA A 611 4.16 -20.26 -4.30
N ASN A 612 3.88 -19.68 -3.13
CA ASN A 612 4.84 -18.82 -2.43
C ASN A 612 6.18 -19.51 -2.13
N ILE A 613 6.23 -20.85 -2.04
CA ILE A 613 7.51 -21.57 -1.93
C ILE A 613 8.48 -21.24 -3.08
N GLY A 614 7.94 -20.90 -4.25
CA GLY A 614 8.70 -20.49 -5.42
C GLY A 614 8.87 -18.98 -5.58
N ALA A 615 8.25 -18.13 -4.75
CA ALA A 615 8.38 -16.68 -4.83
C ALA A 615 9.02 -16.10 -3.56
N ARG A 616 8.35 -16.29 -2.42
CA ARG A 616 8.75 -15.84 -1.08
C ARG A 616 8.40 -16.93 -0.06
N PRO A 617 9.31 -17.90 0.19
CA PRO A 617 9.02 -19.13 0.92
C PRO A 617 8.34 -18.96 2.28
N HIS A 618 8.74 -17.98 3.08
CA HIS A 618 8.20 -17.77 4.42
C HIS A 618 6.72 -17.30 4.40
N LEU A 619 6.24 -16.69 3.31
CA LEU A 619 4.83 -16.33 3.15
C LEU A 619 3.90 -17.56 3.03
N VAL A 620 4.44 -18.76 2.82
CA VAL A 620 3.70 -20.03 2.95
C VAL A 620 3.07 -20.16 4.35
N ALA A 621 3.64 -19.55 5.39
CA ALA A 621 3.06 -19.50 6.74
C ALA A 621 1.64 -18.90 6.77
N THR A 622 1.27 -18.10 5.76
CA THR A 622 -0.11 -17.62 5.57
C THR A 622 -1.13 -18.75 5.48
N ALA A 623 -0.72 -19.94 5.03
CA ALA A 623 -1.58 -21.12 4.98
C ALA A 623 -2.11 -21.52 6.37
N LEU A 624 -1.45 -21.14 7.46
CA LEU A 624 -1.93 -21.35 8.83
C LEU A 624 -3.26 -20.62 9.11
N LEU A 625 -3.57 -19.55 8.36
CA LEU A 625 -4.88 -18.90 8.44
C LEU A 625 -6.03 -19.81 7.97
N ALA A 626 -5.75 -20.92 7.26
CA ALA A 626 -6.78 -21.91 6.91
C ALA A 626 -7.52 -22.42 8.14
N PHE A 627 -6.79 -22.80 9.19
CA PHE A 627 -7.36 -23.33 10.43
C PHE A 627 -8.33 -22.34 11.08
N VAL A 628 -8.04 -21.06 10.93
CA VAL A 628 -8.80 -19.96 11.49
C VAL A 628 -10.00 -19.59 10.61
N ILE A 629 -9.81 -19.49 9.29
CA ILE A 629 -10.84 -19.11 8.32
C ILE A 629 -11.93 -20.18 8.22
N PHE A 630 -11.52 -21.46 8.24
CA PHE A 630 -12.38 -22.63 8.16
C PHE A 630 -12.68 -23.26 9.54
N TRP A 631 -12.34 -22.59 10.64
CA TRP A 631 -12.57 -23.10 11.99
C TRP A 631 -14.01 -23.60 12.24
N PRO A 632 -15.07 -22.87 11.82
CA PRO A 632 -16.44 -23.37 11.97
C PRO A 632 -16.71 -24.65 11.16
N GLU A 633 -16.13 -24.76 9.96
CA GLU A 633 -16.25 -25.92 9.09
C GLU A 633 -15.48 -27.13 9.62
N ILE A 634 -14.29 -26.91 10.19
CA ILE A 634 -13.50 -27.93 10.90
C ILE A 634 -14.29 -28.47 12.10
N ARG A 635 -14.86 -27.60 12.96
CA ARG A 635 -15.68 -28.02 14.10
C ARG A 635 -16.95 -28.79 13.71
N ARG A 636 -17.44 -28.62 12.48
CA ARG A 636 -18.62 -29.30 11.94
C ARG A 636 -18.28 -30.61 11.21
N GLY A 637 -17.01 -30.98 11.13
CA GLY A 637 -16.55 -32.19 10.43
C GLY A 637 -16.60 -32.09 8.91
N VAL A 638 -16.64 -30.87 8.35
CA VAL A 638 -16.55 -30.61 6.89
C VAL A 638 -15.10 -30.72 6.39
N PHE A 639 -14.15 -30.64 7.32
CA PHE A 639 -12.74 -30.94 7.17
C PHE A 639 -12.32 -31.84 8.34
N PHE A 640 -11.28 -32.64 8.15
CA PHE A 640 -10.66 -33.47 9.19
C PHE A 640 -11.65 -34.33 10.00
N SER A 641 -12.70 -34.87 9.36
CA SER A 641 -13.76 -35.63 10.01
C SER A 641 -13.26 -36.85 10.81
N TRP A 642 -12.07 -37.37 10.50
CA TRP A 642 -11.44 -38.45 11.28
C TRP A 642 -11.13 -38.04 12.73
N LEU A 643 -10.86 -36.76 13.01
CA LEU A 643 -10.63 -36.24 14.36
C LEU A 643 -11.92 -36.23 15.20
N GLN A 644 -13.09 -36.36 14.57
CA GLN A 644 -14.41 -36.33 15.22
C GLN A 644 -15.14 -37.68 15.09
N ALA A 645 -14.45 -38.76 14.70
CA ALA A 645 -15.04 -40.05 14.37
C ALA A 645 -15.92 -40.66 15.49
N ASN A 646 -15.66 -40.33 16.76
CA ASN A 646 -16.42 -40.84 17.90
C ASN A 646 -17.80 -40.18 18.09
N ALA A 647 -18.03 -38.97 17.57
CA ALA A 647 -19.30 -38.24 17.74
C ALA A 647 -20.43 -38.70 16.79
N TRP A 648 -20.09 -39.46 15.74
CA TRP A 648 -20.99 -39.72 14.60
C TRP A 648 -21.49 -41.17 14.49
N LYS A 649 -21.35 -41.98 15.55
CA LYS A 649 -21.79 -43.39 15.59
C LYS A 649 -23.31 -43.61 15.53
N LYS A 650 -24.15 -42.56 15.59
CA LYS A 650 -25.62 -42.69 15.71
C LYS A 650 -26.46 -42.46 14.44
N ASP A 651 -25.90 -41.88 13.36
CA ASP A 651 -26.66 -41.54 12.13
C ASP A 651 -25.94 -42.01 10.84
N GLY A 652 -26.02 -43.32 10.55
CA GLY A 652 -25.17 -44.01 9.55
C GLY A 652 -25.16 -43.45 8.12
N GLY A 653 -26.29 -42.90 7.62
CA GLY A 653 -26.37 -42.37 6.25
C GLY A 653 -25.77 -40.97 6.08
N LYS A 654 -26.06 -40.05 7.01
CA LYS A 654 -25.55 -38.67 6.99
C LYS A 654 -24.06 -38.61 7.36
N ALA A 655 -23.62 -39.47 8.28
CA ALA A 655 -22.22 -39.60 8.67
C ALA A 655 -21.33 -40.01 7.48
N ARG A 656 -21.78 -40.95 6.64
CA ARG A 656 -21.04 -41.36 5.44
C ARG A 656 -20.88 -40.22 4.44
N GLN A 657 -21.95 -39.48 4.15
CA GLN A 657 -21.91 -38.35 3.21
C GLN A 657 -20.96 -37.24 3.67
N LEU A 658 -21.01 -36.86 4.95
CA LEU A 658 -20.12 -35.85 5.52
C LEU A 658 -18.67 -36.31 5.56
N ARG A 659 -18.40 -37.57 5.87
CA ARG A 659 -17.05 -38.16 5.81
C ARG A 659 -16.47 -38.09 4.40
N TRP A 660 -17.25 -38.44 3.37
CA TRP A 660 -16.80 -38.28 1.97
C TRP A 660 -16.56 -36.81 1.60
N GLN A 661 -17.42 -35.89 2.04
CA GLN A 661 -17.21 -34.46 1.81
C GLN A 661 -15.94 -33.95 2.49
N SER A 662 -15.66 -34.36 3.72
CA SER A 662 -14.40 -34.06 4.42
C SER A 662 -13.21 -34.61 3.65
N LEU A 663 -13.17 -35.92 3.38
CA LEU A 663 -12.04 -36.54 2.69
C LEU A 663 -11.73 -35.87 1.36
N THR A 664 -12.76 -35.53 0.59
CA THR A 664 -12.57 -34.83 -0.69
C THR A 664 -12.07 -33.39 -0.51
N ASN A 665 -12.52 -32.68 0.51
CA ASN A 665 -12.00 -31.33 0.81
C ASN A 665 -10.57 -31.38 1.33
N ASP A 666 -10.27 -32.30 2.25
CA ASP A 666 -8.95 -32.53 2.83
C ASP A 666 -7.95 -32.91 1.73
N ALA A 667 -8.31 -33.87 0.87
CA ALA A 667 -7.52 -34.26 -0.29
C ALA A 667 -7.34 -33.11 -1.29
N SER A 668 -8.36 -32.28 -1.51
CA SER A 668 -8.24 -31.11 -2.40
C SER A 668 -7.20 -30.11 -1.92
N VAL A 669 -7.02 -29.94 -0.60
CA VAL A 669 -5.99 -29.05 -0.05
C VAL A 669 -4.63 -29.74 -0.08
N ILE A 670 -4.54 -30.95 0.47
CA ILE A 670 -3.26 -31.66 0.63
C ILE A 670 -2.64 -31.98 -0.73
N LEU A 671 -3.41 -32.55 -1.66
CA LEU A 671 -2.91 -32.94 -2.98
C LEU A 671 -2.50 -31.70 -3.78
N THR A 672 -3.32 -30.64 -3.78
CA THR A 672 -2.95 -29.39 -4.46
C THR A 672 -1.69 -28.77 -3.85
N GLY A 673 -1.59 -28.74 -2.52
CA GLY A 673 -0.37 -28.29 -1.84
C GLY A 673 0.85 -29.09 -2.31
N LEU A 674 0.83 -30.42 -2.17
CA LEU A 674 1.95 -31.29 -2.55
C LEU A 674 2.32 -31.15 -4.02
N LEU A 675 1.34 -31.18 -4.94
CA LEU A 675 1.59 -31.02 -6.38
C LEU A 675 2.22 -29.66 -6.71
N THR A 676 1.98 -28.64 -5.89
CA THR A 676 2.59 -27.31 -6.07
C THR A 676 4.00 -27.28 -5.50
N PHE A 677 4.27 -27.92 -4.36
CA PHE A 677 5.59 -27.91 -3.71
C PHE A 677 6.62 -28.75 -4.46
N LEU A 678 6.24 -29.93 -4.94
CA LEU A 678 7.17 -30.92 -5.50
C LEU A 678 8.06 -30.36 -6.63
N PRO A 679 7.54 -29.59 -7.62
CA PRO A 679 8.39 -29.00 -8.66
C PRO A 679 9.47 -28.04 -8.11
N PHE A 680 9.14 -27.22 -7.10
CA PHE A 680 10.12 -26.30 -6.51
C PHE A 680 11.17 -27.02 -5.68
N LEU A 681 10.78 -28.07 -4.94
CA LEU A 681 11.73 -28.92 -4.22
C LEU A 681 12.65 -29.66 -5.18
N ALA A 682 12.12 -30.18 -6.30
CA ALA A 682 12.91 -30.81 -7.34
C ALA A 682 13.90 -29.83 -7.99
N TYR A 683 13.48 -28.58 -8.23
CA TYR A 683 14.37 -27.53 -8.72
C TYR A 683 15.52 -27.22 -7.75
N ASN A 684 15.25 -27.17 -6.44
CA ASN A 684 16.30 -27.01 -5.43
C ASN A 684 17.27 -28.19 -5.42
N TYR A 685 16.75 -29.42 -5.54
CA TYR A 685 17.60 -30.61 -5.65
C TYR A 685 18.49 -30.56 -6.89
N TRP A 686 17.97 -30.06 -8.02
CA TRP A 686 18.76 -29.88 -9.24
C TRP A 686 19.87 -28.84 -9.10
N ARG A 687 19.63 -27.76 -8.34
CA ARG A 687 20.64 -26.71 -8.07
C ARG A 687 21.71 -27.11 -7.08
N PHE A 688 21.31 -27.69 -5.95
CA PHE A 688 22.16 -27.79 -4.76
C PHE A 688 22.27 -29.23 -4.22
N GLY A 689 21.66 -30.21 -4.87
CA GLY A 689 21.62 -31.61 -4.39
C GLY A 689 20.76 -31.82 -3.15
N SER A 690 19.93 -30.84 -2.75
CA SER A 690 19.06 -30.91 -1.57
C SER A 690 17.70 -30.28 -1.84
N PHE A 691 16.63 -30.94 -1.37
CA PHE A 691 15.26 -30.44 -1.52
C PHE A 691 14.98 -29.17 -0.69
N THR A 692 15.68 -29.00 0.43
CA THR A 692 15.44 -27.93 1.41
C THR A 692 16.52 -26.86 1.43
N ASP A 693 17.55 -26.99 0.58
CA ASP A 693 18.57 -25.98 0.42
C ASP A 693 18.15 -24.98 -0.65
N PHE A 694 18.03 -23.71 -0.27
CA PHE A 694 17.65 -22.62 -1.18
C PHE A 694 18.85 -21.80 -1.65
N GLY A 695 20.07 -22.14 -1.21
CA GLY A 695 21.30 -21.51 -1.69
C GLY A 695 21.73 -20.24 -0.96
N ASN A 696 20.91 -19.63 -0.10
CA ASN A 696 21.22 -18.37 0.60
C ASN A 696 22.60 -18.37 1.30
N LYS A 697 23.03 -19.51 1.87
CA LYS A 697 24.35 -19.66 2.52
C LYS A 697 25.55 -19.49 1.58
N TYR A 698 25.34 -19.65 0.27
CA TYR A 698 26.37 -19.60 -0.76
C TYR A 698 26.39 -18.26 -1.53
N GLN A 699 25.63 -17.28 -1.04
CA GLN A 699 25.52 -15.96 -1.64
C GLN A 699 26.76 -15.14 -1.35
N LEU A 700 27.37 -14.55 -2.38
CA LEU A 700 28.49 -13.63 -2.24
C LEU A 700 27.99 -12.25 -1.84
N THR A 701 28.07 -11.94 -0.55
CA THR A 701 27.52 -10.70 0.04
C THR A 701 28.50 -10.05 1.03
N VAL A 702 28.01 -9.14 1.87
CA VAL A 702 28.74 -8.37 2.88
C VAL A 702 29.28 -9.22 4.03
N ILE A 703 29.01 -10.52 4.09
CA ILE A 703 29.56 -11.43 5.10
C ILE A 703 29.57 -12.86 4.55
N ASP A 704 30.44 -13.71 5.10
CA ASP A 704 30.46 -15.13 4.79
C ASP A 704 29.29 -15.85 5.49
N LEU A 705 28.19 -16.05 4.75
CA LEU A 705 26.98 -16.70 5.25
C LEU A 705 27.14 -18.20 5.52
N THR A 706 28.25 -18.83 5.13
CA THR A 706 28.50 -20.24 5.47
C THR A 706 28.91 -20.42 6.93
N THR A 707 29.45 -19.37 7.54
CA THR A 707 29.97 -19.38 8.92
C THR A 707 29.22 -18.42 9.84
N TYR A 708 28.61 -17.37 9.29
CA TYR A 708 27.84 -16.40 10.04
C TYR A 708 26.63 -17.04 10.74
N LYS A 709 26.35 -16.55 11.97
CA LYS A 709 25.16 -16.92 12.75
C LYS A 709 24.50 -15.67 13.28
N GLU A 710 23.19 -15.59 13.08
CA GLU A 710 22.42 -14.43 13.48
C GLU A 710 22.28 -14.37 15.01
N PRO A 711 22.68 -13.25 15.64
CA PRO A 711 22.61 -13.09 17.08
C PRO A 711 21.15 -12.96 17.56
N LEU A 712 20.66 -13.96 18.29
CA LEU A 712 19.28 -13.99 18.82
C LEU A 712 18.93 -12.79 19.72
N ASN A 713 19.91 -12.18 20.38
CA ASN A 713 19.73 -10.99 21.22
C ASN A 713 19.33 -9.74 20.41
N LEU A 714 19.55 -9.71 19.09
CA LEU A 714 19.13 -8.60 18.24
C LEU A 714 17.68 -8.71 17.76
N LEU A 715 17.04 -9.87 17.89
CA LEU A 715 15.68 -10.10 17.41
C LEU A 715 14.68 -9.08 17.98
N ALA A 716 14.65 -8.91 19.31
CA ALA A 716 13.72 -7.97 19.95
C ALA A 716 14.01 -6.49 19.61
N PRO A 717 15.27 -6.00 19.64
CA PRO A 717 15.60 -4.66 19.14
C PRO A 717 15.13 -4.39 17.71
N ILE A 718 15.40 -5.30 16.77
CA ILE A 718 15.01 -5.13 15.36
C ILE A 718 13.50 -5.14 15.20
N MET A 719 12.78 -6.03 15.89
CA MET A 719 11.31 -6.01 15.90
C MET A 719 10.76 -4.69 16.46
N TYR A 720 11.38 -4.14 17.50
CA TYR A 720 11.03 -2.82 18.04
C TYR A 720 11.26 -1.71 16.99
N TYR A 721 12.38 -1.74 16.28
CA TYR A 721 12.67 -0.79 15.20
C TYR A 721 11.67 -0.91 14.04
N TYR A 722 11.30 -2.12 13.64
CA TYR A 722 10.29 -2.34 12.61
C TYR A 722 8.91 -1.80 12.99
N LEU A 723 8.49 -1.96 14.25
CA LEU A 723 7.10 -1.72 14.64
C LEU A 723 6.88 -0.35 15.29
N LEU A 724 7.81 0.11 16.14
CA LEU A 724 7.54 1.10 17.18
C LEU A 724 8.45 2.32 17.21
N ILE A 725 9.60 2.33 16.53
CA ILE A 725 10.47 3.52 16.54
C ILE A 725 9.71 4.74 15.98
N PRO A 726 9.71 5.89 16.67
CA PRO A 726 8.97 7.06 16.21
C PRO A 726 9.56 7.63 14.92
N VAL A 727 8.74 8.34 14.14
CA VAL A 727 9.23 9.08 12.99
C VAL A 727 10.10 10.24 13.47
N LYS A 728 11.33 10.34 12.95
CA LYS A 728 12.18 11.50 13.19
C LYS A 728 11.83 12.59 12.18
N PHE A 729 11.33 13.72 12.67
CA PHE A 729 11.08 14.89 11.82
C PHE A 729 12.34 15.76 11.71
N SER A 730 12.47 16.46 10.59
CA SER A 730 13.54 17.42 10.30
C SER A 730 12.93 18.77 9.91
N ALA A 731 13.63 19.87 10.20
CA ALA A 731 13.24 21.20 9.73
C ALA A 731 13.53 21.39 8.22
N HIS A 732 14.31 20.50 7.62
CA HIS A 732 14.75 20.62 6.23
C HIS A 732 14.03 19.58 5.39
N PHE A 733 13.69 19.94 4.14
CA PHE A 733 13.11 19.02 3.18
C PHE A 733 13.97 17.74 3.09
N PRO A 734 13.35 16.53 3.15
CA PRO A 734 11.91 16.24 3.02
C PRO A 734 11.14 16.17 4.34
N PHE A 735 11.63 16.86 5.36
CA PHE A 735 11.04 16.95 6.71
C PHE A 735 11.06 15.64 7.50
N LEU A 736 11.77 14.62 6.98
CA LEU A 736 12.05 13.36 7.64
C LEU A 736 13.56 13.23 7.83
N GLY A 737 13.97 12.81 9.02
CA GLY A 737 15.34 12.46 9.36
C GLY A 737 15.53 10.95 9.48
N ILE A 738 16.78 10.53 9.57
CA ILE A 738 17.16 9.13 9.84
C ILE A 738 17.07 8.88 11.35
N ALA A 739 16.23 7.93 11.74
CA ALA A 739 16.10 7.45 13.11
C ALA A 739 17.31 6.57 13.46
N ALA A 740 17.83 6.71 14.68
CA ALA A 740 18.95 5.91 15.15
C ALA A 740 18.48 4.52 15.58
N THR A 741 19.11 3.49 15.03
CA THR A 741 18.75 2.07 15.24
C THR A 741 19.95 1.25 15.71
N PRO A 742 20.65 1.64 16.79
CA PRO A 742 21.90 1.02 17.22
C PRO A 742 21.73 -0.47 17.54
N LEU A 743 22.69 -1.29 17.10
CA LEU A 743 22.75 -2.72 17.34
C LEU A 743 24.04 -3.09 18.08
N SER A 744 23.96 -4.04 19.02
CA SER A 744 25.11 -4.46 19.86
C SER A 744 26.15 -5.31 19.11
N SER A 745 25.78 -5.84 17.95
CA SER A 745 26.62 -6.64 17.08
C SER A 745 26.20 -6.40 15.63
N TRP A 746 27.06 -6.74 14.67
CA TRP A 746 26.73 -6.56 13.26
C TRP A 746 25.49 -7.35 12.86
N GLN A 747 24.64 -6.70 12.07
CA GLN A 747 23.44 -7.24 11.46
C GLN A 747 23.12 -6.33 10.26
N TYR A 748 22.40 -6.86 9.26
CA TYR A 748 22.04 -6.02 8.13
C TYR A 748 21.01 -4.96 8.53
N GLU A 749 21.38 -3.69 8.37
CA GLU A 749 20.57 -2.54 8.72
C GLU A 749 20.57 -1.52 7.57
N GLU A 750 19.39 -1.06 7.20
CA GLU A 750 19.17 0.04 6.28
C GLU A 750 18.74 1.28 7.05
N GLN A 751 19.21 2.46 6.60
CA GLN A 751 18.76 3.73 7.16
C GLN A 751 17.24 3.87 7.04
N TRP A 752 16.62 4.37 8.10
CA TRP A 752 15.18 4.24 8.30
C TRP A 752 14.62 5.49 9.00
N SER A 753 13.43 5.96 8.62
CA SER A 753 12.84 7.20 9.17
C SER A 753 11.88 7.00 10.35
N GLY A 754 11.21 5.85 10.46
CA GLY A 754 10.24 5.57 11.54
C GLY A 754 9.49 4.24 11.37
N GLY A 755 9.19 3.52 12.44
CA GLY A 755 8.62 2.17 12.42
C GLY A 755 7.19 2.13 11.85
N LEU A 756 6.70 0.94 11.53
CA LEU A 756 5.43 0.69 10.84
C LEU A 756 4.27 1.51 11.40
N LEU A 757 4.08 1.52 12.72
CA LEU A 757 2.95 2.21 13.35
C LEU A 757 3.03 3.74 13.26
N TRP A 758 4.23 4.30 13.13
CA TRP A 758 4.45 5.76 13.09
C TRP A 758 4.60 6.28 11.68
N LEU A 759 5.33 5.56 10.82
CA LEU A 759 5.54 5.90 9.41
C LEU A 759 4.28 5.59 8.58
N ILE A 760 3.54 4.56 8.94
CA ILE A 760 2.30 4.15 8.29
C ILE A 760 1.15 4.17 9.31
N PRO A 761 0.74 5.36 9.81
CA PRO A 761 -0.18 5.49 10.93
C PRO A 761 -1.56 4.88 10.68
N PHE A 762 -1.96 4.64 9.42
CA PHE A 762 -3.15 3.85 9.11
C PHE A 762 -3.15 2.48 9.84
N THR A 763 -1.98 1.86 10.03
CA THR A 763 -1.82 0.60 10.75
C THR A 763 -2.15 0.70 12.25
N LEU A 764 -2.15 1.89 12.86
CA LEU A 764 -2.61 2.10 14.25
C LEU A 764 -4.07 1.70 14.45
N LEU A 765 -4.89 1.75 13.38
CA LEU A 765 -6.27 1.27 13.44
C LEU A 765 -6.35 -0.23 13.77
N ALA A 766 -5.28 -1.00 13.56
CA ALA A 766 -5.20 -2.40 13.98
C ALA A 766 -5.40 -2.56 15.49
N LEU A 767 -4.94 -1.61 16.31
CA LEU A 767 -5.07 -1.65 17.77
C LEU A 767 -6.53 -1.64 18.23
N ILE A 768 -7.44 -1.07 17.43
CA ILE A 768 -8.89 -1.11 17.71
C ILE A 768 -9.39 -2.56 17.79
N THR A 769 -8.78 -3.48 17.03
CA THR A 769 -9.16 -4.90 17.06
C THR A 769 -8.84 -5.57 18.40
N LEU A 770 -7.84 -5.08 19.14
CA LEU A 770 -7.45 -5.62 20.46
C LEU A 770 -8.49 -5.27 21.53
N VAL A 771 -9.10 -4.08 21.45
CA VAL A 771 -10.11 -3.60 22.41
C VAL A 771 -11.55 -3.93 22.00
N ALA A 772 -11.82 -4.16 20.72
CA ALA A 772 -13.16 -4.44 20.18
C ALA A 772 -13.62 -5.91 20.34
N TRP A 773 -13.10 -6.63 21.34
CA TRP A 773 -13.31 -8.07 21.52
C TRP A 773 -14.78 -8.52 21.54
N ARG A 774 -15.66 -7.74 22.19
CA ARG A 774 -17.11 -8.02 22.23
C ARG A 774 -17.73 -8.05 20.83
N GLN A 775 -17.38 -7.08 19.99
CA GLN A 775 -17.86 -7.01 18.61
C GLN A 775 -17.25 -8.09 17.72
N LEU A 776 -15.97 -8.41 17.93
CA LEU A 776 -15.29 -9.51 17.23
C LEU A 776 -15.98 -10.84 17.51
N ARG A 777 -16.35 -11.13 18.76
CA ARG A 777 -17.12 -12.33 19.13
C ARG A 777 -18.48 -12.34 18.45
N ALA A 778 -19.22 -11.23 18.51
CA ALA A 778 -20.54 -11.11 17.89
C ALA A 778 -20.51 -11.31 16.35
N LYS A 779 -19.38 -10.99 15.70
CA LYS A 779 -19.20 -11.14 14.25
C LYS A 779 -18.41 -12.40 13.85
N HIS A 780 -18.04 -13.25 14.81
CA HIS A 780 -17.18 -14.43 14.60
C HIS A 780 -15.83 -14.12 13.91
N LEU A 781 -15.24 -12.97 14.22
CA LEU A 781 -13.97 -12.50 13.66
C LEU A 781 -12.76 -12.75 14.57
N VAL A 782 -12.99 -13.18 15.81
CA VAL A 782 -11.95 -13.45 16.82
C VAL A 782 -10.77 -14.23 16.24
N GLY A 783 -11.05 -15.39 15.65
CA GLY A 783 -10.01 -16.24 15.11
C GLY A 783 -9.20 -15.51 14.05
N LEU A 784 -9.89 -14.91 13.06
CA LEU A 784 -9.22 -14.23 11.94
C LEU A 784 -8.31 -13.11 12.44
N VAL A 785 -8.78 -12.30 13.38
CA VAL A 785 -7.99 -11.21 13.98
C VAL A 785 -6.80 -11.75 14.76
N SER A 786 -6.99 -12.74 15.64
CA SER A 786 -5.87 -13.33 16.40
C SER A 786 -4.86 -14.01 15.48
N GLY A 787 -5.33 -14.67 14.41
CA GLY A 787 -4.48 -15.31 13.41
C GLY A 787 -3.66 -14.31 12.61
N LEU A 788 -4.25 -13.16 12.22
CA LEU A 788 -3.52 -12.09 11.54
C LEU A 788 -2.47 -11.43 12.45
N TRP A 789 -2.79 -11.17 13.72
CA TRP A 789 -1.81 -10.65 14.68
C TRP A 789 -0.65 -11.61 14.89
N LEU A 790 -0.94 -12.89 15.13
CA LEU A 790 0.07 -13.92 15.30
C LEU A 790 0.94 -14.05 14.05
N LEU A 791 0.33 -14.14 12.86
CA LEU A 791 1.06 -14.25 11.60
C LEU A 791 1.95 -13.02 11.36
N GLY A 792 1.43 -11.81 11.58
CA GLY A 792 2.20 -10.57 11.39
C GLY A 792 3.42 -10.50 12.29
N LEU A 793 3.29 -10.88 13.56
CA LEU A 793 4.40 -10.94 14.52
C LEU A 793 5.40 -12.06 14.18
N LEU A 794 4.93 -13.22 13.73
CA LEU A 794 5.80 -14.33 13.32
C LEU A 794 6.61 -13.98 12.06
N LEU A 795 5.99 -13.35 11.06
CA LEU A 795 6.68 -12.90 9.85
C LEU A 795 7.67 -11.79 10.19
N CYS A 796 7.28 -10.81 11.01
CA CYS A 796 8.20 -9.77 11.50
C CYS A 796 9.40 -10.36 12.25
N ALA A 797 9.18 -11.37 13.11
CA ALA A 797 10.27 -12.05 13.81
C ALA A 797 11.18 -12.83 12.84
N PHE A 798 10.60 -13.50 11.84
CA PHE A 798 11.36 -14.21 10.82
C PHE A 798 12.27 -13.26 10.03
N ASP A 799 11.73 -12.16 9.53
CA ASP A 799 12.50 -11.18 8.76
C ASP A 799 13.54 -10.48 9.63
N SER A 800 13.20 -10.14 10.88
CA SER A 800 14.15 -9.57 11.84
C SER A 800 15.33 -10.51 12.13
N TYR A 801 15.09 -11.82 12.15
CA TYR A 801 16.13 -12.82 12.39
C TYR A 801 16.96 -13.08 11.14
N TYR A 802 16.35 -13.39 9.99
CA TYR A 802 17.05 -13.85 8.78
C TYR A 802 17.50 -12.74 7.82
N ALA A 803 16.81 -11.60 7.81
CA ALA A 803 17.01 -10.55 6.82
C ALA A 803 17.50 -9.23 7.42
N GLY A 804 17.23 -9.00 8.69
CA GLY A 804 17.59 -7.78 9.41
C GLY A 804 16.60 -6.66 9.29
N LEU A 805 17.08 -5.42 9.36
CA LEU A 805 16.27 -4.20 9.29
C LEU A 805 16.36 -3.56 7.90
N SER A 806 15.31 -3.65 7.09
CA SER A 806 15.20 -2.92 5.82
C SER A 806 13.75 -2.62 5.45
N LEU A 807 13.55 -1.45 4.83
CA LEU A 807 12.23 -0.97 4.39
C LEU A 807 11.57 -1.96 3.44
N ARG A 808 12.35 -2.68 2.63
CA ARG A 808 11.84 -3.68 1.70
C ARG A 808 11.14 -4.84 2.41
N TYR A 809 11.72 -5.36 3.49
CA TYR A 809 11.16 -6.50 4.22
C TYR A 809 9.91 -6.14 5.03
N LEU A 810 9.65 -4.85 5.27
CA LEU A 810 8.38 -4.41 5.85
C LEU A 810 7.17 -4.90 5.03
N ALA A 811 7.32 -5.02 3.71
CA ALA A 811 6.26 -5.52 2.83
C ALA A 811 5.93 -7.02 3.04
N ASP A 812 6.83 -7.80 3.64
CA ASP A 812 6.60 -9.24 3.90
C ASP A 812 5.56 -9.46 5.02
N PHE A 813 5.40 -8.51 5.96
CA PHE A 813 4.45 -8.64 7.08
C PHE A 813 3.46 -7.48 7.26
N ALA A 814 3.74 -6.26 6.79
CA ALA A 814 2.90 -5.09 7.03
C ALA A 814 1.46 -5.24 6.52
N TRP A 815 1.25 -6.05 5.47
CA TRP A 815 -0.08 -6.34 4.93
C TRP A 815 -1.02 -7.00 5.95
N THR A 816 -0.49 -7.75 6.92
CA THR A 816 -1.29 -8.34 8.01
C THR A 816 -1.86 -7.24 8.92
N PHE A 817 -1.01 -6.27 9.29
CA PHE A 817 -1.38 -5.08 10.07
C PHE A 817 -2.33 -4.16 9.28
N ALA A 818 -2.14 -4.04 7.97
CA ALA A 818 -3.04 -3.31 7.09
C ALA A 818 -4.45 -3.94 7.04
N LEU A 819 -4.55 -5.27 6.94
CA LEU A 819 -5.84 -5.98 7.02
C LEU A 819 -6.49 -5.85 8.41
N LEU A 820 -5.70 -5.88 9.49
CA LEU A 820 -6.17 -5.61 10.85
C LEU A 820 -6.69 -4.17 10.98
N ALA A 821 -6.00 -3.19 10.42
CA ALA A 821 -6.43 -1.80 10.37
C ALA A 821 -7.75 -1.62 9.60
N VAL A 822 -7.92 -2.34 8.49
CA VAL A 822 -9.19 -2.40 7.75
C VAL A 822 -10.32 -2.93 8.65
N LEU A 823 -10.09 -4.03 9.37
CA LEU A 823 -11.07 -4.57 10.31
C LEU A 823 -11.33 -3.61 11.48
N GLY A 824 -10.30 -2.95 12.01
CA GLY A 824 -10.39 -1.95 13.07
C GLY A 824 -11.27 -0.76 12.70
N ALA A 825 -11.05 -0.15 11.53
CA ALA A 825 -11.91 0.91 11.01
C ALA A 825 -13.37 0.47 10.78
N LEU A 826 -13.57 -0.76 10.28
CA LEU A 826 -14.90 -1.32 10.09
C LEU A 826 -15.63 -1.57 11.42
N LEU A 827 -14.90 -2.00 12.47
CA LEU A 827 -15.41 -2.16 13.83
C LEU A 827 -15.73 -0.82 14.49
N ALA A 828 -14.87 0.20 14.32
CA ALA A 828 -15.14 1.56 14.78
C ALA A 828 -16.41 2.13 14.15
N GLN A 829 -16.60 1.92 12.84
CA GLN A 829 -17.81 2.33 12.14
C GLN A 829 -19.04 1.55 12.63
N ALA A 830 -18.90 0.25 12.92
CA ALA A 830 -19.99 -0.57 13.45
C ALA A 830 -20.40 -0.13 14.86
N TRP A 831 -19.43 0.18 15.71
CA TRP A 831 -19.64 0.78 17.03
C TRP A 831 -20.40 2.11 16.93
N ALA A 832 -19.91 3.04 16.10
CA ALA A 832 -20.57 4.34 15.92
C ALA A 832 -22.03 4.21 15.46
N ARG A 833 -22.38 3.15 14.72
CA ARG A 833 -23.76 2.86 14.31
C ARG A 833 -24.65 2.29 15.40
N SER A 834 -24.06 1.69 16.44
CA SER A 834 -24.79 1.17 17.60
C SER A 834 -25.13 2.24 18.63
N LEU A 835 -24.56 3.44 18.50
CA LEU A 835 -24.90 4.59 19.35
C LEU A 835 -26.36 5.03 19.14
N PRO A 836 -27.00 5.63 20.16
CA PRO A 836 -28.38 6.12 20.07
C PRO A 836 -28.50 7.32 19.12
N ASP A 837 -29.69 7.48 18.53
CA ASP A 837 -29.99 8.59 17.61
C ASP A 837 -30.23 9.92 18.37
N SER A 838 -30.63 9.87 19.65
CA SER A 838 -30.85 11.03 20.53
C SER A 838 -29.96 11.00 21.79
N PRO A 839 -29.48 12.15 22.28
CA PRO A 839 -28.62 12.21 23.47
C PRO A 839 -29.45 12.10 24.76
N HIS A 840 -29.59 10.89 25.31
CA HIS A 840 -30.30 10.68 26.58
C HIS A 840 -29.38 10.39 27.79
N HIS A 841 -28.05 10.34 27.61
CA HIS A 841 -27.08 10.08 28.69
C HIS A 841 -26.04 11.21 28.83
N ARG A 842 -25.53 11.37 30.07
CA ARG A 842 -24.59 12.43 30.54
C ARG A 842 -23.30 12.64 29.71
N PHE A 843 -22.97 11.74 28.77
CA PHE A 843 -21.81 11.87 27.85
C PHE A 843 -22.17 12.16 26.38
N GLY A 844 -23.45 12.29 26.01
CA GLY A 844 -23.92 13.05 24.85
C GLY A 844 -23.52 12.64 23.41
N LEU A 845 -22.94 11.46 23.16
CA LEU A 845 -22.51 11.07 21.80
C LEU A 845 -23.64 10.38 21.00
N THR A 846 -24.20 11.10 20.02
CA THR A 846 -25.18 10.55 19.06
C THR A 846 -24.51 9.75 17.95
N LYS A 847 -25.24 8.81 17.32
CA LYS A 847 -24.82 8.05 16.13
C LYS A 847 -24.22 8.89 15.01
N THR A 848 -24.84 10.03 14.69
CA THR A 848 -24.38 10.95 13.63
C THR A 848 -23.03 11.56 13.97
N ARG A 849 -22.84 12.05 15.20
CA ARG A 849 -21.56 12.55 15.69
C ARG A 849 -20.49 11.46 15.78
N GLY A 850 -20.83 10.26 16.28
CA GLY A 850 -19.90 9.13 16.34
C GLY A 850 -19.43 8.70 14.95
N LEU A 851 -20.34 8.61 13.97
CA LEU A 851 -19.96 8.32 12.58
C LEU A 851 -19.10 9.42 11.97
N ALA A 852 -19.40 10.68 12.27
CA ALA A 852 -18.59 11.80 11.82
C ALA A 852 -17.15 11.70 12.35
N LEU A 853 -16.98 11.46 13.65
CA LEU A 853 -15.66 11.30 14.28
C LEU A 853 -14.87 10.14 13.66
N VAL A 854 -15.50 8.97 13.49
CA VAL A 854 -14.84 7.80 12.90
C VAL A 854 -14.42 8.07 11.45
N HIS A 855 -15.31 8.66 10.63
CA HIS A 855 -14.98 8.96 9.24
C HIS A 855 -13.86 9.99 9.14
N SER A 856 -13.93 11.10 9.90
CA SER A 856 -12.89 12.13 9.90
C SER A 856 -11.56 11.59 10.40
N PHE A 857 -11.56 10.77 11.46
CA PHE A 857 -10.33 10.16 11.98
C PHE A 857 -9.69 9.19 10.98
N VAL A 858 -10.48 8.31 10.35
CA VAL A 858 -9.97 7.42 9.30
C VAL A 858 -9.47 8.21 8.09
N GLY A 859 -10.18 9.28 7.68
CA GLY A 859 -9.72 10.16 6.61
C GLY A 859 -8.39 10.82 6.94
N LEU A 860 -8.25 11.42 8.12
CA LEU A 860 -7.02 12.11 8.56
C LEU A 860 -5.84 11.15 8.68
N ILE A 861 -6.03 9.96 9.26
CA ILE A 861 -4.94 8.99 9.43
C ILE A 861 -4.48 8.40 8.08
N THR A 862 -5.42 8.24 7.14
CA THR A 862 -5.10 7.85 5.75
C THR A 862 -4.34 8.96 5.02
N LEU A 863 -4.73 10.23 5.19
CA LEU A 863 -4.00 11.37 4.62
C LEU A 863 -2.59 11.49 5.21
N ALA A 864 -2.45 11.37 6.54
CA ALA A 864 -1.15 11.39 7.21
C ALA A 864 -0.23 10.27 6.70
N THR A 865 -0.77 9.07 6.50
CA THR A 865 -0.03 7.95 5.90
C THR A 865 0.46 8.28 4.51
N PHE A 866 -0.39 8.85 3.65
CA PHE A 866 0.03 9.25 2.30
C PHE A 866 1.13 10.31 2.32
N LEU A 867 1.00 11.34 3.16
CA LEU A 867 1.98 12.42 3.26
C LEU A 867 3.33 11.93 3.78
N LEU A 868 3.34 11.09 4.82
CA LEU A 868 4.58 10.52 5.36
C LEU A 868 5.28 9.62 4.34
N LEU A 869 4.53 8.75 3.66
CA LEU A 869 5.09 7.91 2.60
C LEU A 869 5.62 8.75 1.43
N LEU A 870 4.91 9.81 1.04
CA LEU A 870 5.36 10.75 0.00
C LEU A 870 6.66 11.45 0.42
N MET A 871 6.75 11.93 1.66
CA MET A 871 7.98 12.53 2.19
C MET A 871 9.14 11.52 2.23
N MET A 872 8.86 10.28 2.60
CA MET A 872 9.87 9.21 2.65
C MET A 872 10.53 8.97 1.29
N MET A 873 9.80 9.14 0.17
CA MET A 873 10.37 9.01 -1.17
C MET A 873 11.52 9.98 -1.46
N PHE A 874 11.49 11.15 -0.82
CA PHE A 874 12.51 12.18 -0.99
C PHE A 874 13.59 12.09 0.09
N SER A 875 13.48 11.16 1.05
CA SER A 875 14.46 10.99 2.13
C SER A 875 15.77 10.45 1.57
N PRO A 876 16.91 11.09 1.89
CA PRO A 876 18.23 10.55 1.58
C PRO A 876 18.49 9.33 2.48
N LEU A 877 18.00 8.16 2.09
CA LEU A 877 18.27 6.87 2.69
C LEU A 877 19.35 6.14 1.87
N ARG A 878 19.94 5.08 2.43
CA ARG A 878 20.97 4.24 1.77
C ARG A 878 20.61 3.78 0.34
N ASN A 879 19.32 3.82 -0.04
CA ASN A 879 18.79 3.42 -1.34
C ASN A 879 17.89 4.49 -2.00
N SER A 880 18.27 5.78 -1.92
CA SER A 880 17.45 6.91 -2.37
C SER A 880 17.20 6.94 -3.88
N THR A 881 16.00 6.54 -4.31
CA THR A 881 15.69 6.45 -5.75
C THR A 881 15.48 7.80 -6.42
N LEU A 882 15.13 8.86 -5.69
CA LEU A 882 14.90 10.18 -6.30
C LEU A 882 16.12 11.09 -6.25
N HIS A 883 16.89 11.09 -5.17
CA HIS A 883 18.08 11.94 -5.10
C HIS A 883 19.13 11.49 -6.13
N ASP A 884 19.36 10.18 -6.26
CA ASP A 884 20.41 9.64 -7.12
C ASP A 884 19.89 9.30 -8.54
N ASN A 885 18.71 8.66 -8.67
CA ASN A 885 18.21 8.23 -9.99
C ASN A 885 17.31 9.26 -10.70
N ALA A 886 16.81 10.28 -9.99
CA ALA A 886 15.96 11.33 -10.55
C ALA A 886 16.24 12.70 -9.91
N SER A 887 17.53 13.04 -9.77
CA SER A 887 18.02 14.23 -9.06
C SER A 887 17.27 15.50 -9.46
N ASN A 888 16.99 15.69 -10.74
CA ASN A 888 16.19 16.81 -11.27
C ASN A 888 14.82 16.93 -10.60
N LEU A 889 14.09 15.82 -10.45
CA LEU A 889 12.79 15.81 -9.78
C LEU A 889 12.95 16.11 -8.29
N TRP A 890 13.98 15.55 -7.65
CA TRP A 890 14.25 15.77 -6.23
C TRP A 890 14.51 17.25 -5.94
N PHE A 891 15.43 17.90 -6.68
CA PHE A 891 15.76 19.32 -6.49
C PHE A 891 14.60 20.23 -6.89
N SER A 892 13.85 19.89 -7.95
CA SER A 892 12.66 20.64 -8.36
C SER A 892 11.57 20.63 -7.29
N VAL A 893 11.32 19.48 -6.66
CA VAL A 893 10.35 19.38 -5.57
C VAL A 893 10.87 20.06 -4.30
N ARG A 894 12.15 19.90 -3.97
CA ARG A 894 12.78 20.60 -2.83
C ARG A 894 12.61 22.12 -2.97
N ALA A 895 12.82 22.67 -4.16
CA ALA A 895 12.68 24.10 -4.46
C ALA A 895 11.28 24.65 -4.18
N LEU A 896 10.24 23.81 -4.21
CA LEU A 896 8.90 24.21 -3.80
C LEU A 896 8.85 24.66 -2.33
N PHE A 897 9.77 24.16 -1.49
CA PHE A 897 9.84 24.39 -0.05
C PHE A 897 11.01 25.28 0.39
N VAL A 898 12.04 25.47 -0.46
CA VAL A 898 13.24 26.29 -0.16
C VAL A 898 12.86 27.73 0.21
N ASN A 899 11.78 28.27 -0.37
CA ASN A 899 11.28 29.61 -0.05
C ASN A 899 10.39 29.69 1.21
N GLY A 900 10.14 28.57 1.91
CA GLY A 900 9.11 28.44 2.95
C GLY A 900 9.58 27.96 4.34
N PHE A 901 10.67 27.17 4.42
CA PHE A 901 11.02 26.44 5.65
C PHE A 901 12.52 26.51 5.95
N THR A 902 12.95 27.63 6.56
CA THR A 902 14.12 27.69 7.43
C THR A 902 13.65 28.47 8.66
N VAL A 903 13.32 27.75 9.74
CA VAL A 903 12.93 28.32 11.04
C VAL A 903 14.11 28.18 11.98
#